data_AF-U7QLV2-F1
#
_entry.id   AF-U7QLV2-F1
#
_cell.length_a   1.000
_cell.length_b   1.000
_cell.length_c   1.000
_cell.angle_alpha   90.00
_cell.angle_beta   90.00
_cell.angle_gamma   90.00
#
_symmetry.space_group_name_H-M   'P 1'
#
loop_
_entity.id
_entity.type
_entity.pdbx_description
1 polymer ?
#
loop_
_entity_poly.entity_id
_entity_poly.type
_entity_poly.pdbx_seq_one_letter_code
_entity_poly.pdbx_strand_id
1 'polypeptide(L)'
;MSKSVILKLEGDFETKGFQVTLEVRSSEGKTLFEKQGFLPADPDLAAHLKCHWKEKYRSLAAPYRIKPQAIIHQGSIHKRIKDCQISAQKLQDHISDWLEADTFRLIDKRLREELNRDEEVRVLIRTKNPDLKKLPLHLWDFFERYQKAEIALSPIEIETIKDFPKSSVHSRVRILVILGHQEGIDIEKDLEIIQSLPNTDPVVLVEPKAKQINDRLWEQPWDIIFFAGHSETEGETGRIYINPQESLTIQELWYGLRKSVERGLKLAIFNSCDGLGLAQKLDDLNIPQMIVMRELVPDRVAQEFLKHFLTNFAAGQPFYVAVREARERLHDDFEREFPCASWLPVICQNPVYVPPTWEDLIGYSPNILEENIPQKQIYNPAKSHAWRWRELPKVLFSAITISGMIWGVRSLGGLQTWELKGYDHFIQMRPDPGLDERLLLITITDNDVQRQPPEDRQGRSLSDRSLALLLEKLEQYQPRVIGLHLFRETGVNSESENLRNSLQTSDRFFATCRYGNTENVGVSPPPEVPLNRQGFSNILIDADGVIRRNLLSVGLSSDCQTRFSLSWKLAERYLADQKIVAKTTSEGKLKLENTVFKILKQGSGAYQTDLDWRGHQIMLNYRTSGEIARQVTLSEVLKGEVDPEWIRDRIVIIGTTASSFNDHRWFTPYSYQKQPIQTITGIELQAQMVSQILSIILEDQPLIWWFPDWGESLWILSWSIGAGLIAWRVRSPQAFLLTTGTTLIVLYGCCWGLFLRGGWIPLIPSALAIVGATSGVYLQKTFKTPESP
;
A
#
# COMPACT_ATOMS: atom_id res chain seq x y z
N MET A 1 1.30 -13.56 33.14
CA MET A 1 0.72 -12.87 34.31
C MET A 1 1.58 -11.66 34.58
N SER A 2 1.00 -10.47 34.68
CA SER A 2 1.76 -9.22 34.83
C SER A 2 1.99 -8.89 36.31
N LYS A 3 3.21 -8.49 36.67
CA LYS A 3 3.52 -7.95 38.01
C LYS A 3 3.55 -6.43 37.96
N SER A 4 3.28 -5.78 39.08
CA SER A 4 3.52 -4.35 39.23
C SER A 4 4.59 -4.09 40.27
N VAL A 5 5.52 -3.22 39.92
CA VAL A 5 6.61 -2.72 40.74
C VAL A 5 6.28 -1.27 41.02
N ILE A 6 6.17 -0.90 42.29
CA ILE A 6 5.93 0.48 42.69
C ILE A 6 7.20 0.99 43.35
N LEU A 7 7.75 2.07 42.80
CA LEU A 7 8.85 2.80 43.39
C LEU A 7 8.32 4.15 43.87
N LYS A 8 8.18 4.30 45.18
CA LYS A 8 7.85 5.57 45.81
C LYS A 8 9.15 6.31 46.11
N LEU A 9 9.34 7.49 45.52
CA LEU A 9 10.53 8.32 45.70
C LEU A 9 10.14 9.65 46.33
N GLU A 10 10.55 9.84 47.59
CA GLU A 10 10.27 11.06 48.37
C GLU A 10 11.57 11.80 48.65
N GLY A 11 11.66 13.05 48.18
CA GLY A 11 12.83 13.90 48.38
C GLY A 11 13.14 14.78 47.17
N ASP A 12 14.41 15.16 47.05
CA ASP A 12 14.92 16.07 46.04
C ASP A 12 16.36 15.75 45.66
N PHE A 13 16.74 16.14 44.45
CA PHE A 13 18.11 15.99 43.95
C PHE A 13 19.11 16.92 44.63
N GLU A 14 18.67 18.07 45.16
CA GLU A 14 19.55 19.17 45.58
C GLU A 14 20.23 18.93 46.93
N THR A 15 19.49 18.36 47.90
CA THR A 15 19.93 18.33 49.30
C THR A 15 19.64 17.02 50.01
N LYS A 16 18.47 16.41 49.79
CA LYS A 16 18.01 15.29 50.62
C LYS A 16 18.23 13.93 50.01
N GLY A 17 18.46 13.83 48.70
CA GLY A 17 18.31 12.58 47.98
C GLY A 17 16.86 12.11 48.00
N PHE A 18 16.63 10.85 47.63
CA PHE A 18 15.30 10.27 47.61
C PHE A 18 15.24 9.04 48.51
N GLN A 19 14.34 9.06 49.49
CA GLN A 19 13.91 7.86 50.17
C GLN A 19 13.10 7.01 49.19
N VAL A 20 13.51 5.76 49.00
CA VAL A 20 12.89 4.83 48.06
C VAL A 20 12.14 3.76 48.84
N THR A 21 10.85 3.59 48.54
CA THR A 21 10.10 2.39 48.92
C THR A 21 9.80 1.59 47.66
N LEU A 22 10.39 0.39 47.58
CA LEU A 22 10.07 -0.61 46.57
C LEU A 22 8.96 -1.52 47.10
N GLU A 23 7.88 -1.63 46.35
CA GLU A 23 6.82 -2.59 46.58
C GLU A 23 6.59 -3.41 45.30
N VAL A 24 6.62 -4.75 45.40
CA VAL A 24 6.27 -5.62 44.26
C VAL A 24 4.96 -6.32 44.56
N ARG A 25 4.00 -6.19 43.65
CA ARG A 25 2.69 -6.82 43.74
C ARG A 25 2.53 -7.91 42.69
N SER A 26 1.84 -8.97 43.08
CA SER A 26 1.42 -10.03 42.16
C SER A 26 0.34 -9.54 41.21
N SER A 27 0.01 -10.35 40.20
CA SER A 27 -1.11 -10.09 39.29
C SER A 27 -2.46 -10.01 40.00
N GLU A 28 -2.59 -10.56 41.21
CA GLU A 28 -3.79 -10.50 42.06
C GLU A 28 -3.82 -9.24 42.96
N GLY A 29 -2.85 -8.33 42.82
CA GLY A 29 -2.75 -7.12 43.64
C GLY A 29 -2.18 -7.33 45.04
N LYS A 30 -1.79 -8.55 45.41
CA LYS A 30 -1.16 -8.85 46.71
C LYS A 30 0.29 -8.39 46.70
N THR A 31 0.68 -7.63 47.71
CA THR A 31 2.08 -7.27 47.96
C THR A 31 2.88 -8.54 48.25
N LEU A 32 3.84 -8.84 47.37
CA LEU A 32 4.75 -9.97 47.50
C LEU A 32 5.87 -9.63 48.48
N PHE A 33 6.40 -8.41 48.39
CA PHE A 33 7.31 -7.85 49.38
C PHE A 33 7.38 -6.32 49.27
N GLU A 34 7.88 -5.71 50.33
CA GLU A 34 8.23 -4.29 50.40
C GLU A 34 9.67 -4.16 50.91
N LYS A 35 10.42 -3.18 50.39
CA LYS A 35 11.78 -2.88 50.84
C LYS A 35 12.04 -1.39 50.76
N GLN A 36 12.71 -0.85 51.79
CA GLN A 36 13.15 0.54 51.81
C GLN A 36 14.63 0.65 51.43
N GLY A 37 14.96 1.71 50.73
CA GLY A 37 16.30 2.05 50.30
C GLY A 37 16.43 3.54 50.08
N PHE A 38 17.53 3.96 49.48
CA PHE A 38 17.84 5.37 49.35
C PHE A 38 18.65 5.65 48.09
N LEU A 39 18.31 6.71 47.38
CA LEU A 39 19.10 7.27 46.30
C LEU A 39 19.73 8.58 46.79
N PRO A 40 21.03 8.81 46.55
CA PRO A 40 21.72 10.00 47.05
C PRO A 40 21.21 11.29 46.37
N ALA A 41 21.48 12.43 47.00
CA ALA A 41 21.34 13.73 46.35
C ALA A 41 22.34 13.82 45.20
N ASP A 42 21.90 14.38 44.07
CA ASP A 42 22.74 14.64 42.90
C ASP A 42 22.32 15.99 42.27
N PRO A 43 22.83 17.12 42.80
CA PRO A 43 22.53 18.44 42.28
C PRO A 43 23.01 18.63 40.83
N ASP A 44 24.08 17.94 40.45
CA ASP A 44 24.64 18.00 39.10
C ASP A 44 23.70 17.34 38.09
N LEU A 45 23.12 16.18 38.43
CA LEU A 45 22.07 15.55 37.63
C LEU A 45 20.86 16.46 37.45
N ALA A 46 20.39 17.14 38.51
CA ALA A 46 19.26 18.06 38.41
C ALA A 46 19.58 19.29 37.56
N ALA A 47 20.75 19.89 37.74
CA ALA A 47 21.20 21.02 36.94
C ALA A 47 21.34 20.64 35.46
N HIS A 48 21.94 19.48 35.18
CA HIS A 48 22.14 18.99 33.82
C HIS A 48 20.82 18.60 33.15
N LEU A 49 19.88 17.99 33.89
CA LEU A 49 18.52 17.71 33.40
C LEU A 49 17.79 19.00 32.99
N LYS A 50 17.86 20.03 33.83
CA LYS A 50 17.27 21.36 33.54
C LYS A 50 17.91 22.00 32.32
N CYS A 51 19.24 21.99 32.23
CA CYS A 51 19.99 22.52 31.08
C CYS A 51 19.66 21.75 29.80
N HIS A 52 19.62 20.42 29.86
CA HIS A 52 19.31 19.56 28.71
C HIS A 52 17.98 19.92 28.08
N TRP A 53 16.89 19.88 28.86
CA TRP A 53 15.56 20.18 28.34
C TRP A 53 15.41 21.64 27.91
N LYS A 54 15.84 22.59 28.75
CA LYS A 54 15.59 24.02 28.53
C LYS A 54 16.47 24.64 27.45
N GLU A 55 17.75 24.30 27.43
CA GLU A 55 18.74 24.97 26.58
C GLU A 55 19.18 24.14 25.38
N LYS A 56 19.24 22.80 25.51
CA LYS A 56 19.76 21.94 24.44
C LYS A 56 18.63 21.43 23.56
N TYR A 57 17.67 20.74 24.15
CA TYR A 57 16.58 20.08 23.44
C TYR A 57 15.59 21.09 22.81
N ARG A 58 15.05 22.05 23.59
CA ARG A 58 14.12 23.08 23.07
C ARG A 58 14.74 24.01 22.02
N SER A 59 16.08 24.03 21.92
CA SER A 59 16.78 24.85 20.92
C SER A 59 16.84 24.21 19.53
N LEU A 60 16.47 22.93 19.39
CA LEU A 60 16.44 22.25 18.09
C LEU A 60 15.40 22.94 17.19
N ALA A 61 15.69 23.10 15.90
CA ALA A 61 14.76 23.72 14.97
C ALA A 61 13.82 22.65 14.39
N ALA A 62 12.61 22.56 14.94
CA ALA A 62 11.58 21.64 14.46
C ALA A 62 10.20 22.31 14.48
N PRO A 63 9.27 21.93 13.58
CA PRO A 63 7.86 22.24 13.74
C PRO A 63 7.34 21.48 14.97
N TYR A 64 7.29 22.19 16.10
CA TYR A 64 6.79 21.68 17.36
C TYR A 64 5.29 21.93 17.47
N ARG A 65 4.60 21.07 18.23
CA ARG A 65 3.18 21.26 18.58
C ARG A 65 2.98 22.34 19.66
N ILE A 66 3.56 23.52 19.48
CA ILE A 66 3.49 24.71 20.36
C ILE A 66 3.20 25.95 19.52
N LYS A 67 2.48 26.94 20.09
CA LYS A 67 2.25 28.22 19.42
C LYS A 67 3.57 29.00 19.29
N PRO A 68 3.88 29.68 18.17
CA PRO A 68 5.17 30.32 17.97
C PRO A 68 5.43 31.44 18.99
N GLN A 69 6.14 31.11 20.06
CA GLN A 69 6.94 32.07 20.81
C GLN A 69 8.34 32.11 20.19
N ALA A 70 8.94 33.29 20.11
CA ALA A 70 10.24 33.49 19.47
C ALA A 70 11.35 32.68 20.15
N ILE A 71 11.56 31.44 19.72
CA ILE A 71 12.76 30.67 20.07
C ILE A 71 13.90 31.31 19.29
N ILE A 72 14.74 32.08 19.99
CA ILE A 72 15.89 32.75 19.37
C ILE A 72 16.88 31.67 18.91
N HIS A 73 16.95 31.44 17.61
CA HIS A 73 17.87 30.48 17.02
C HIS A 73 19.22 31.14 16.73
N GLN A 74 20.25 30.82 17.53
CA GLN A 74 21.63 31.21 17.26
C GLN A 74 22.47 29.97 16.90
N GLY A 75 23.14 30.01 15.74
CA GLY A 75 24.07 28.97 15.28
C GLY A 75 23.48 27.93 14.31
N SER A 76 24.35 27.06 13.78
CA SER A 76 23.99 26.00 12.81
C SER A 76 23.12 24.91 13.44
N ILE A 77 22.09 24.43 12.71
CA ILE A 77 21.21 23.31 13.09
C ILE A 77 22.03 22.06 13.47
N HIS A 78 23.04 21.72 12.66
CA HIS A 78 23.86 20.54 12.88
C HIS A 78 24.65 20.62 14.20
N LYS A 79 25.12 21.82 14.57
CA LYS A 79 25.80 22.03 15.86
C LYS A 79 24.84 21.83 17.03
N ARG A 80 23.61 22.35 16.94
CA ARG A 80 22.59 22.19 17.99
C ARG A 80 22.17 20.73 18.19
N ILE A 81 21.99 19.97 17.10
CA ILE A 81 21.72 18.53 17.16
C ILE A 81 22.86 17.81 17.90
N LYS A 82 24.12 18.09 17.54
CA LYS A 82 25.29 17.48 18.18
C LYS A 82 25.41 17.87 19.66
N ASP A 83 25.18 19.15 19.99
CA ASP A 83 25.21 19.63 21.38
C ASP A 83 24.12 18.97 22.22
N CYS A 84 22.93 18.73 21.64
CA CYS A 84 21.85 17.99 22.29
C CYS A 84 22.21 16.52 22.51
N GLN A 85 22.78 15.83 21.52
CA GLN A 85 23.24 14.44 21.65
C GLN A 85 24.33 14.28 22.72
N ILE A 86 25.30 15.20 22.77
CA ILE A 86 26.35 15.20 23.81
C ILE A 86 25.73 15.41 25.20
N SER A 87 24.79 16.34 25.31
CA SER A 87 24.08 16.59 26.57
C SER A 87 23.22 15.38 26.97
N ALA A 88 22.59 14.71 26.02
CA ALA A 88 21.81 13.49 26.24
C ALA A 88 22.68 12.35 26.77
N GLN A 89 23.82 12.10 26.15
CA GLN A 89 24.75 11.06 26.61
C GLN A 89 25.20 11.31 28.05
N LYS A 90 25.61 12.55 28.36
CA LYS A 90 25.98 12.92 29.73
C LYS A 90 24.83 12.68 30.72
N LEU A 91 23.60 13.02 30.32
CA LEU A 91 22.44 12.81 31.18
C LEU A 91 22.20 11.31 31.44
N GLN A 92 22.38 10.47 30.41
CA GLN A 92 22.30 9.01 30.55
C GLN A 92 23.38 8.47 31.50
N ASP A 93 24.62 8.96 31.38
CA ASP A 93 25.73 8.56 32.26
C ASP A 93 25.41 8.93 33.72
N HIS A 94 24.96 10.16 33.98
CA HIS A 94 24.54 10.60 35.32
C HIS A 94 23.37 9.77 35.87
N ILE A 95 22.38 9.41 35.05
CA ILE A 95 21.27 8.54 35.46
C ILE A 95 21.79 7.15 35.86
N SER A 96 22.70 6.58 35.07
CA SER A 96 23.30 5.28 35.34
C SER A 96 24.05 5.31 36.67
N ASP A 97 24.95 6.27 36.85
CA ASP A 97 25.75 6.43 38.06
C ASP A 97 24.85 6.61 39.31
N TRP A 98 23.80 7.41 39.18
CA TRP A 98 22.85 7.66 40.26
C TRP A 98 22.05 6.40 40.64
N LEU A 99 21.61 5.62 39.66
CA LEU A 99 20.90 4.35 39.88
C LEU A 99 21.82 3.19 40.31
N GLU A 100 23.13 3.29 40.06
CA GLU A 100 24.14 2.33 40.53
C GLU A 100 24.65 2.62 41.94
N ALA A 101 24.20 3.71 42.57
CA ALA A 101 24.60 4.09 43.92
C ALA A 101 24.47 2.92 44.91
N ASP A 102 25.49 2.75 45.75
CA ASP A 102 25.55 1.66 46.74
C ASP A 102 24.32 1.59 47.64
N THR A 103 23.72 2.74 47.94
CA THR A 103 22.53 2.88 48.79
C THR A 103 21.24 2.38 48.11
N PHE A 104 21.22 2.31 46.77
CA PHE A 104 20.09 1.79 45.98
C PHE A 104 20.32 0.36 45.48
N ARG A 105 21.57 -0.11 45.40
CA ARG A 105 21.94 -1.45 44.91
C ARG A 105 21.15 -2.60 45.54
N LEU A 106 20.82 -2.52 46.83
CA LEU A 106 20.03 -3.55 47.53
C LEU A 106 18.55 -3.57 47.12
N ILE A 107 18.01 -2.47 46.60
CA ILE A 107 16.68 -2.37 46.02
C ILE A 107 16.70 -2.99 44.62
N ASP A 108 17.65 -2.57 43.76
CA ASP A 108 17.81 -3.12 42.41
C ASP A 108 18.02 -4.65 42.42
N LYS A 109 18.94 -5.14 43.25
CA LYS A 109 19.17 -6.59 43.38
C LYS A 109 17.89 -7.34 43.78
N ARG A 110 17.17 -6.82 44.79
CA ARG A 110 15.96 -7.46 45.30
C ARG A 110 14.84 -7.44 44.27
N LEU A 111 14.71 -6.35 43.52
CA LEU A 111 13.78 -6.24 42.39
C LEU A 111 14.05 -7.36 41.37
N ARG A 112 15.31 -7.54 40.96
CA ARG A 112 15.69 -8.54 39.94
C ARG A 112 15.54 -9.98 40.40
N GLU A 113 15.75 -10.27 41.68
CA GLU A 113 15.53 -11.61 42.27
C GLU A 113 14.06 -12.06 42.17
N GLU A 114 13.14 -11.10 42.22
CA GLU A 114 11.71 -11.35 42.34
C GLU A 114 10.98 -11.32 41.00
N LEU A 115 11.68 -10.90 39.94
CA LEU A 115 11.15 -10.77 38.59
C LEU A 115 11.79 -11.76 37.61
N ASN A 116 10.95 -12.30 36.71
CA ASN A 116 11.40 -13.08 35.57
C ASN A 116 11.57 -12.16 34.34
N ARG A 117 12.58 -12.42 33.50
CA ARG A 117 12.87 -11.62 32.30
C ARG A 117 11.77 -11.68 31.25
N ASP A 118 11.04 -12.79 31.19
CA ASP A 118 10.00 -13.02 30.17
C ASP A 118 8.59 -12.57 30.60
N GLU A 119 8.43 -12.10 31.85
CA GLU A 119 7.15 -11.65 32.37
C GLU A 119 6.91 -10.17 32.08
N GLU A 120 5.64 -9.79 31.94
CA GLU A 120 5.26 -8.38 31.79
C GLU A 120 5.35 -7.66 33.14
N VAL A 121 6.09 -6.55 33.17
CA VAL A 121 6.35 -5.80 34.39
C VAL A 121 5.95 -4.34 34.21
N ARG A 122 5.07 -3.85 35.07
CA ARG A 122 4.71 -2.43 35.10
C ARG A 122 5.50 -1.75 36.21
N VAL A 123 6.37 -0.81 35.87
CA VAL A 123 7.16 -0.05 36.85
C VAL A 123 6.52 1.32 37.08
N LEU A 124 5.85 1.49 38.22
CA LEU A 124 5.12 2.69 38.60
C LEU A 124 5.98 3.59 39.49
N ILE A 125 6.34 4.77 38.99
CA ILE A 125 7.10 5.79 39.73
C ILE A 125 6.14 6.75 40.41
N ARG A 126 6.25 6.87 41.74
CA ARG A 126 5.44 7.79 42.55
C ARG A 126 6.33 8.84 43.18
N THR A 127 6.18 10.09 42.76
CA THR A 127 6.99 11.21 43.26
C THR A 127 6.26 12.54 43.15
N LYS A 128 6.51 13.42 44.13
CA LYS A 128 6.04 14.82 44.17
C LYS A 128 7.02 15.75 43.46
N ASN A 129 8.23 15.26 43.17
CA ASN A 129 9.29 16.04 42.57
C ASN A 129 9.08 16.16 41.04
N PRO A 130 8.93 17.39 40.50
CA PRO A 130 8.69 17.58 39.06
C PRO A 130 9.92 17.26 38.20
N ASP A 131 11.13 17.49 38.71
CA ASP A 131 12.37 17.17 37.99
C ASP A 131 12.48 15.65 37.79
N LEU A 132 12.14 14.85 38.81
CA LEU A 132 12.17 13.39 38.70
C LEU A 132 11.15 12.85 37.68
N LYS A 133 9.99 13.50 37.52
CA LYS A 133 9.01 13.15 36.47
C LYS A 133 9.55 13.41 35.05
N LYS A 134 10.47 14.37 34.90
CA LYS A 134 11.17 14.69 33.65
C LYS A 134 12.41 13.82 33.39
N LEU A 135 12.80 12.97 34.33
CA LEU A 135 13.96 12.10 34.16
C LEU A 135 13.63 10.89 33.28
N PRO A 136 14.42 10.58 32.22
CA PRO A 136 14.21 9.41 31.36
C PRO A 136 14.63 8.09 32.02
N LEU A 137 13.92 7.70 33.08
CA LEU A 137 14.20 6.49 33.86
C LEU A 137 14.06 5.16 33.08
N HIS A 138 13.49 5.16 31.88
CA HIS A 138 13.51 3.98 30.99
C HIS A 138 14.92 3.64 30.50
N LEU A 139 15.89 4.55 30.66
CA LEU A 139 17.32 4.33 30.38
C LEU A 139 18.03 3.50 31.45
N TRP A 140 17.34 3.15 32.54
CA TRP A 140 17.87 2.21 33.52
C TRP A 140 18.12 0.86 32.86
N ASP A 141 19.33 0.31 33.03
CA ASP A 141 19.78 -0.99 32.49
C ASP A 141 18.80 -2.16 32.80
N PHE A 142 17.99 -2.01 33.85
CA PHE A 142 16.88 -2.90 34.16
C PHE A 142 15.99 -3.15 32.92
N PHE A 143 15.60 -2.09 32.20
CA PHE A 143 14.69 -2.21 31.06
C PHE A 143 15.34 -2.87 29.84
N GLU A 144 16.67 -2.89 29.72
CA GLU A 144 17.37 -3.65 28.67
C GLU A 144 17.24 -5.16 28.89
N ARG A 145 17.29 -5.59 30.16
CA ARG A 145 17.25 -7.02 30.53
C ARG A 145 15.85 -7.58 30.68
N TYR A 146 14.88 -6.73 31.01
CA TYR A 146 13.47 -7.09 31.17
C TYR A 146 12.67 -6.45 30.02
N GLN A 147 12.68 -7.10 28.86
CA GLN A 147 12.20 -6.53 27.59
C GLN A 147 10.68 -6.26 27.56
N LYS A 148 9.91 -6.89 28.46
CA LYS A 148 8.47 -6.63 28.63
C LYS A 148 8.16 -5.73 29.83
N ALA A 149 9.18 -5.09 30.39
CA ALA A 149 9.01 -4.07 31.41
C ALA A 149 8.89 -2.68 30.78
N GLU A 150 7.99 -1.83 31.28
CA GLU A 150 7.93 -0.43 30.87
C GLU A 150 7.48 0.45 32.05
N ILE A 151 7.89 1.72 32.01
CA ILE A 151 7.74 2.68 33.09
C ILE A 151 6.49 3.54 32.93
N ALA A 152 5.85 3.87 34.06
CA ALA A 152 4.77 4.84 34.12
C ALA A 152 4.90 5.74 35.36
N LEU A 153 4.43 6.98 35.24
CA LEU A 153 4.23 7.87 36.37
C LEU A 153 2.90 7.57 37.05
N SER A 154 2.84 7.71 38.36
CA SER A 154 1.65 7.37 39.14
C SER A 154 1.42 8.39 40.27
N PRO A 155 0.16 8.78 40.54
CA PRO A 155 -0.15 9.77 41.57
C PRO A 155 0.24 9.30 42.98
N ILE A 156 0.53 10.27 43.85
CA ILE A 156 0.85 10.00 45.26
C ILE A 156 -0.41 9.81 46.10
N GLU A 157 -1.45 10.57 45.84
CA GLU A 157 -2.71 10.46 46.57
C GLU A 157 -3.63 9.51 45.79
N ILE A 158 -4.14 8.50 46.50
CA ILE A 158 -5.07 7.52 45.95
C ILE A 158 -6.39 7.76 46.64
N GLU A 159 -7.34 8.39 45.95
CA GLU A 159 -8.72 8.39 46.43
C GLU A 159 -9.35 7.02 46.17
N THR A 160 -10.03 6.48 47.17
CA THR A 160 -10.81 5.23 47.01
C THR A 160 -12.08 5.58 46.24
N ILE A 161 -12.22 5.08 45.02
CA ILE A 161 -13.35 5.49 44.17
C ILE A 161 -14.45 4.43 44.17
N LYS A 162 -15.68 4.95 44.25
CA LYS A 162 -16.95 4.24 44.13
C LYS A 162 -17.02 3.51 42.79
N ASP A 163 -17.51 2.26 42.81
CA ASP A 163 -17.78 1.48 41.61
C ASP A 163 -18.59 2.29 40.59
N PHE A 164 -17.94 2.72 39.52
CA PHE A 164 -18.62 3.36 38.40
C PHE A 164 -19.35 2.29 37.58
N PRO A 165 -20.54 2.61 37.03
CA PRO A 165 -21.37 1.64 36.34
C PRO A 165 -20.59 0.98 35.20
N LYS A 166 -20.68 -0.36 35.10
CA LYS A 166 -20.12 -1.15 34.00
C LYS A 166 -20.58 -0.53 32.67
N SER A 167 -19.62 -0.06 31.86
CA SER A 167 -19.91 0.52 30.55
C SER A 167 -20.84 -0.38 29.77
N SER A 168 -21.81 0.23 29.12
CA SER A 168 -22.75 -0.43 28.22
C SER A 168 -22.00 -1.26 27.18
N VAL A 169 -22.53 -2.46 26.90
CA VAL A 169 -21.97 -3.38 25.90
C VAL A 169 -22.01 -2.70 24.54
N HIS A 170 -20.85 -2.24 24.07
CA HIS A 170 -20.67 -1.72 22.72
C HIS A 170 -19.90 -2.74 21.89
N SER A 171 -19.80 -2.54 20.58
CA SER A 171 -19.08 -3.43 19.67
C SER A 171 -17.90 -2.74 18.99
N ARG A 172 -17.61 -1.50 19.41
CA ARG A 172 -16.56 -0.64 18.88
C ARG A 172 -16.01 0.24 19.99
N VAL A 173 -14.72 0.55 19.90
CA VAL A 173 -14.02 1.51 20.75
C VAL A 173 -14.47 2.92 20.33
N ARG A 174 -15.11 3.64 21.23
CA ARG A 174 -15.55 5.03 20.98
C ARG A 174 -14.38 5.96 21.29
N ILE A 175 -13.95 6.69 20.26
CA ILE A 175 -12.82 7.59 20.35
C ILE A 175 -13.32 9.00 20.12
N LEU A 176 -13.13 9.90 21.08
CA LEU A 176 -13.30 11.34 20.82
C LEU A 176 -11.96 11.89 20.35
N VAL A 177 -11.90 12.32 19.10
CA VAL A 177 -10.72 12.90 18.46
C VAL A 177 -10.88 14.41 18.43
N ILE A 178 -10.05 15.13 19.18
CA ILE A 178 -10.03 16.60 19.24
C ILE A 178 -8.77 17.07 18.54
N LEU A 179 -8.91 17.60 17.33
CA LEU A 179 -7.85 18.23 16.55
C LEU A 179 -7.96 19.74 16.76
N GLY A 180 -6.98 20.30 17.46
CA GLY A 180 -6.87 21.71 17.79
C GLY A 180 -6.38 22.56 16.61
N HIS A 181 -5.82 23.73 16.93
CA HIS A 181 -5.30 24.66 15.93
C HIS A 181 -4.21 24.00 15.06
N GLN A 182 -4.32 24.12 13.72
CA GLN A 182 -3.50 23.39 12.74
C GLN A 182 -2.22 24.10 12.26
N GLU A 183 -1.89 25.30 12.77
CA GLU A 183 -0.81 26.12 12.24
C GLU A 183 0.59 25.48 12.36
N GLY A 184 1.07 24.88 11.28
CA GLY A 184 2.41 24.27 11.23
C GLY A 184 2.48 22.85 11.79
N ILE A 185 1.33 22.18 11.94
CA ILE A 185 1.20 20.76 12.31
C ILE A 185 0.25 20.04 11.34
N ASP A 186 0.53 18.78 11.03
CA ASP A 186 -0.31 17.96 10.13
C ASP A 186 -1.27 17.10 10.97
N ILE A 187 -2.47 17.65 11.18
CA ILE A 187 -3.54 17.00 11.96
C ILE A 187 -4.30 15.95 11.11
N GLU A 188 -4.25 16.05 9.78
CA GLU A 188 -4.83 15.07 8.87
C GLU A 188 -4.16 13.71 9.03
N LYS A 189 -2.83 13.67 9.15
CA LYS A 189 -2.09 12.41 9.33
C LYS A 189 -2.39 11.75 10.69
N ASP A 190 -2.60 12.52 11.76
CA ASP A 190 -3.10 11.98 13.03
C ASP A 190 -4.47 11.33 12.86
N LEU A 191 -5.35 11.97 12.08
CA LEU A 191 -6.69 11.47 11.81
C LEU A 191 -6.68 10.19 10.98
N GLU A 192 -5.84 10.12 9.94
CA GLU A 192 -5.66 8.92 9.11
C GLU A 192 -5.25 7.71 9.96
N ILE A 193 -4.32 7.90 10.91
CA ILE A 193 -3.88 6.86 11.84
C ILE A 193 -5.08 6.34 12.65
N ILE A 194 -5.89 7.22 13.24
CA ILE A 194 -7.02 6.82 14.08
C ILE A 194 -8.14 6.17 13.26
N GLN A 195 -8.40 6.66 12.05
CA GLN A 195 -9.39 6.10 11.13
C GLN A 195 -8.99 4.70 10.61
N SER A 196 -7.69 4.40 10.56
CA SER A 196 -7.19 3.08 10.16
C SER A 196 -7.38 1.99 11.23
N LEU A 197 -7.71 2.38 12.47
CA LEU A 197 -7.80 1.43 13.59
C LEU A 197 -9.02 0.50 13.48
N PRO A 198 -8.87 -0.80 13.79
CA PRO A 198 -9.94 -1.77 13.70
C PRO A 198 -10.96 -1.58 14.83
N ASN A 199 -12.25 -1.76 14.50
CA ASN A 199 -13.36 -1.72 15.47
C ASN A 199 -13.45 -0.40 16.26
N THR A 200 -13.12 0.73 15.66
CA THR A 200 -13.29 2.05 16.26
C THR A 200 -14.55 2.76 15.72
N ASP A 201 -15.05 3.73 16.49
CA ASP A 201 -16.05 4.69 16.06
C ASP A 201 -15.57 6.10 16.46
N PRO A 202 -14.61 6.67 15.70
CA PRO A 202 -14.02 7.96 16.06
C PRO A 202 -14.98 9.10 15.73
N VAL A 203 -15.29 9.93 16.72
CA VAL A 203 -15.96 11.21 16.54
C VAL A 203 -14.92 12.30 16.51
N VAL A 204 -14.82 12.99 15.38
CA VAL A 204 -13.75 13.94 15.10
C VAL A 204 -14.28 15.36 15.23
N LEU A 205 -13.57 16.17 16.00
CA LEU A 205 -13.75 17.60 16.13
C LEU A 205 -12.50 18.29 15.59
N VAL A 206 -12.63 19.02 14.47
CA VAL A 206 -11.53 19.77 13.86
C VAL A 206 -11.72 21.25 14.14
N GLU A 207 -10.69 21.87 14.72
CA GLU A 207 -10.69 23.25 15.21
C GLU A 207 -12.01 23.64 15.94
N PRO A 208 -12.49 22.83 16.90
CA PRO A 208 -13.82 23.05 17.49
C PRO A 208 -13.85 24.29 18.39
N LYS A 209 -15.06 24.81 18.61
CA LYS A 209 -15.34 25.75 19.70
C LYS A 209 -15.37 25.04 21.04
N ALA A 210 -15.04 25.76 22.12
CA ALA A 210 -15.06 25.25 23.49
C ALA A 210 -16.37 24.54 23.85
N LYS A 211 -17.51 25.11 23.44
CA LYS A 211 -18.83 24.53 23.66
C LYS A 211 -18.99 23.15 23.01
N GLN A 212 -18.49 22.96 21.79
CA GLN A 212 -18.60 21.68 21.08
C GLN A 212 -17.82 20.57 21.78
N ILE A 213 -16.62 20.88 22.30
CA ILE A 213 -15.85 19.92 23.09
C ILE A 213 -16.63 19.55 24.35
N ASN A 214 -17.12 20.55 25.08
CA ASN A 214 -17.87 20.32 26.29
C ASN A 214 -19.12 19.47 25.99
N ASP A 215 -19.97 19.87 25.04
CA ASP A 215 -21.17 19.13 24.65
C ASP A 215 -20.83 17.64 24.37
N ARG A 216 -19.78 17.35 23.60
CA ARG A 216 -19.34 15.96 23.35
C ARG A 216 -18.87 15.19 24.59
N LEU A 217 -18.16 15.83 25.50
CA LEU A 217 -17.75 15.23 26.77
C LEU A 217 -18.95 14.89 27.67
N TRP A 218 -20.08 15.60 27.53
CA TRP A 218 -21.30 15.40 28.32
C TRP A 218 -22.37 14.54 27.64
N GLU A 219 -22.36 14.41 26.32
CA GLU A 219 -23.41 13.73 25.54
C GLU A 219 -23.33 12.21 25.62
N GLN A 220 -22.14 11.62 25.47
CA GLN A 220 -21.98 10.17 25.38
C GLN A 220 -20.75 9.64 26.13
N PRO A 221 -20.67 8.33 26.43
CA PRO A 221 -19.49 7.74 27.04
C PRO A 221 -18.38 7.56 26.00
N TRP A 222 -17.13 7.72 26.43
CA TRP A 222 -15.93 7.57 25.61
C TRP A 222 -15.02 6.51 26.18
N ASP A 223 -14.38 5.71 25.34
CA ASP A 223 -13.40 4.70 25.76
C ASP A 223 -11.98 5.29 25.67
N ILE A 224 -11.72 6.04 24.59
CA ILE A 224 -10.50 6.81 24.37
C ILE A 224 -10.84 8.29 24.11
N ILE A 225 -10.10 9.22 24.70
CA ILE A 225 -10.04 10.62 24.26
C ILE A 225 -8.65 10.89 23.70
N PHE A 226 -8.59 11.43 22.49
CA PHE A 226 -7.36 11.82 21.83
C PHE A 226 -7.37 13.33 21.56
N PHE A 227 -6.29 14.01 21.94
CA PHE A 227 -6.06 15.41 21.63
C PHE A 227 -4.76 15.58 20.84
N ALA A 228 -4.82 16.31 19.73
CA ALA A 228 -3.68 16.76 18.94
C ALA A 228 -3.82 18.24 18.64
N GLY A 229 -2.78 19.04 18.87
CA GLY A 229 -2.84 20.48 18.65
C GLY A 229 -1.71 21.20 19.37
N HIS A 230 -1.64 22.52 19.21
CA HIS A 230 -0.70 23.32 19.99
C HIS A 230 -1.10 23.37 21.45
N SER A 231 -0.10 23.30 22.33
CA SER A 231 -0.27 23.63 23.74
C SER A 231 0.91 24.44 24.26
N GLU A 232 0.64 25.25 25.28
CA GLU A 232 1.61 26.13 25.91
C GLU A 232 1.40 26.11 27.42
N THR A 233 2.49 26.24 28.18
CA THR A 233 2.42 26.37 29.63
C THR A 233 2.73 27.80 30.03
N GLU A 234 1.72 28.51 30.52
CA GLU A 234 1.83 29.86 31.10
C GLU A 234 1.95 29.73 32.63
N GLY A 235 3.15 29.96 33.18
CA GLY A 235 3.43 29.75 34.60
C GLY A 235 3.36 28.27 35.00
N GLU A 236 2.43 27.91 35.88
CA GLU A 236 2.13 26.51 36.24
C GLU A 236 0.88 25.96 35.53
N THR A 237 0.33 26.67 34.54
CA THR A 237 -0.93 26.31 33.90
C THR A 237 -0.77 26.02 32.41
N GLY A 238 -0.98 24.76 32.04
CA GLY A 238 -1.07 24.34 30.65
C GLY A 238 -2.37 24.81 29.99
N ARG A 239 -2.24 25.38 28.79
CA ARG A 239 -3.32 25.75 27.86
C ARG A 239 -3.21 24.89 26.60
N ILE A 240 -4.33 24.41 26.10
CA ILE A 240 -4.43 23.74 24.81
C ILE A 240 -5.19 24.64 23.83
N TYR A 241 -4.65 24.84 22.64
CA TYR A 241 -5.27 25.66 21.59
C TYR A 241 -6.19 24.79 20.75
N ILE A 242 -7.48 25.05 20.87
CA ILE A 242 -8.53 24.23 20.24
C ILE A 242 -8.93 24.76 18.87
N ASN A 243 -8.67 26.03 18.58
CA ASN A 243 -8.82 26.66 17.26
C ASN A 243 -7.98 27.96 17.23
N PRO A 244 -7.89 28.71 16.12
CA PRO A 244 -7.04 29.91 16.06
C PRO A 244 -7.45 31.04 17.03
N GLN A 245 -8.69 31.04 17.53
CA GLN A 245 -9.26 32.12 18.37
C GLN A 245 -9.43 31.73 19.84
N GLU A 246 -9.57 30.45 20.16
CA GLU A 246 -9.89 29.94 21.50
C GLU A 246 -8.81 28.97 22.00
N SER A 247 -8.53 29.05 23.30
CA SER A 247 -7.70 28.09 24.02
C SER A 247 -8.37 27.74 25.33
N LEU A 248 -8.15 26.51 25.80
CA LEU A 248 -8.72 25.99 27.03
C LEU A 248 -7.62 25.60 28.01
N THR A 249 -7.85 25.90 29.27
CA THR A 249 -7.13 25.32 30.40
C THR A 249 -7.77 23.99 30.78
N ILE A 250 -7.03 23.21 31.54
CA ILE A 250 -7.52 21.93 32.06
C ILE A 250 -8.61 22.10 33.10
N GLN A 251 -8.60 23.21 33.83
CA GLN A 251 -9.69 23.55 34.75
C GLN A 251 -11.01 23.77 34.00
N GLU A 252 -10.95 24.34 32.79
CA GLU A 252 -12.15 24.54 31.94
C GLU A 252 -12.68 23.22 31.36
N LEU A 253 -11.79 22.24 31.11
CA LEU A 253 -12.17 20.89 30.67
C LEU A 253 -12.49 19.92 31.81
N TRP A 254 -12.21 20.31 33.05
CA TRP A 254 -12.22 19.43 34.21
C TRP A 254 -13.57 18.72 34.39
N TYR A 255 -14.68 19.47 34.33
CA TYR A 255 -16.00 18.88 34.55
C TYR A 255 -16.41 17.91 33.44
N GLY A 256 -16.09 18.22 32.18
CA GLY A 256 -16.36 17.32 31.05
C GLY A 256 -15.51 16.05 31.08
N LEU A 257 -14.23 16.18 31.41
CA LEU A 257 -13.32 15.04 31.55
C LEU A 257 -13.71 14.17 32.75
N ARG A 258 -14.04 14.76 33.90
CA ARG A 258 -14.59 14.04 35.06
C ARG A 258 -15.84 13.26 34.67
N LYS A 259 -16.77 13.90 33.95
CA LYS A 259 -18.00 13.25 33.47
C LYS A 259 -17.68 12.07 32.54
N SER A 260 -16.67 12.20 31.70
CA SER A 260 -16.21 11.14 30.81
C SER A 260 -15.61 9.96 31.61
N VAL A 261 -14.83 10.23 32.66
CA VAL A 261 -14.33 9.19 33.58
C VAL A 261 -15.47 8.48 34.30
N GLU A 262 -16.43 9.22 34.86
CA GLU A 262 -17.63 8.66 35.52
C GLU A 262 -18.45 7.76 34.58
N ARG A 263 -18.36 7.98 33.27
CA ARG A 263 -19.05 7.22 32.23
C ARG A 263 -18.20 6.12 31.58
N GLY A 264 -16.96 5.94 32.03
CA GLY A 264 -16.14 4.79 31.67
C GLY A 264 -14.91 5.09 30.80
N LEU A 265 -14.44 6.34 30.70
CA LEU A 265 -13.16 6.66 30.05
C LEU A 265 -12.03 5.78 30.57
N LYS A 266 -11.30 5.12 29.66
CA LYS A 266 -10.22 4.20 30.00
C LYS A 266 -8.84 4.74 29.66
N LEU A 267 -8.73 5.51 28.57
CA LEU A 267 -7.46 6.04 28.08
C LEU A 267 -7.63 7.48 27.57
N ALA A 268 -6.73 8.38 27.97
CA ALA A 268 -6.60 9.70 27.35
C ALA A 268 -5.19 9.89 26.75
N ILE A 269 -5.11 10.32 25.50
CA ILE A 269 -3.85 10.54 24.78
C ILE A 269 -3.75 12.03 24.46
N PHE A 270 -2.76 12.69 25.05
CA PHE A 270 -2.49 14.10 24.81
C PHE A 270 -1.21 14.23 23.98
N ASN A 271 -1.40 14.29 22.66
CA ASN A 271 -0.33 14.34 21.67
C ASN A 271 0.07 15.79 21.36
N SER A 272 0.42 16.54 22.42
CA SER A 272 0.75 17.99 22.37
C SER A 272 1.89 18.35 23.33
N CYS A 273 2.40 19.59 23.24
CA CYS A 273 3.55 20.08 24.01
C CYS A 273 3.23 20.39 25.48
N ASP A 274 3.94 19.72 26.41
CA ASP A 274 3.80 19.76 27.88
C ASP A 274 2.63 18.97 28.49
N GLY A 275 2.72 17.66 28.30
CA GLY A 275 1.80 16.71 28.89
C GLY A 275 2.05 16.38 30.37
N LEU A 276 3.20 16.78 30.97
CA LEU A 276 3.49 16.52 32.39
C LEU A 276 2.89 17.57 33.32
N GLY A 277 2.94 18.86 32.95
CA GLY A 277 2.18 19.91 33.67
C GLY A 277 0.67 19.65 33.59
N LEU A 278 0.23 19.08 32.47
CA LEU A 278 -1.11 18.56 32.25
C LEU A 278 -1.43 17.36 33.15
N ALA A 279 -0.57 16.35 33.22
CA ALA A 279 -0.78 15.15 34.05
C ALA A 279 -0.91 15.47 35.55
N GLN A 280 -0.13 16.42 36.07
CA GLN A 280 -0.18 16.80 37.49
C GLN A 280 -1.53 17.39 37.92
N LYS A 281 -2.22 18.11 37.03
CA LYS A 281 -3.57 18.65 37.30
C LYS A 281 -4.70 17.66 37.01
N LEU A 282 -4.38 16.60 36.26
CA LEU A 282 -5.29 15.50 35.94
C LEU A 282 -5.22 14.35 36.95
N ASP A 283 -4.23 14.36 37.86
CA ASP A 283 -4.16 13.43 38.99
C ASP A 283 -5.48 13.45 39.80
N ASP A 284 -6.14 14.61 39.94
CA ASP A 284 -7.45 14.78 40.61
C ASP A 284 -8.63 14.15 39.85
N LEU A 285 -8.50 13.92 38.53
CA LEU A 285 -9.58 13.37 37.70
C LEU A 285 -9.66 11.85 37.73
N ASN A 286 -8.65 11.19 38.30
CA ASN A 286 -8.56 9.73 38.39
C ASN A 286 -8.74 9.02 37.03
N ILE A 287 -8.22 9.61 35.95
CA ILE A 287 -8.21 8.95 34.63
C ILE A 287 -7.38 7.65 34.75
N PRO A 288 -7.91 6.48 34.34
CA PRO A 288 -7.22 5.21 34.58
C PRO A 288 -5.84 5.12 33.94
N GLN A 289 -5.73 5.56 32.68
CA GLN A 289 -4.51 5.56 31.88
C GLN A 289 -4.42 6.82 31.04
N MET A 290 -3.23 7.37 30.93
CA MET A 290 -2.94 8.48 30.05
C MET A 290 -1.60 8.29 29.34
N ILE A 291 -1.50 8.82 28.12
CA ILE A 291 -0.23 9.01 27.43
C ILE A 291 -0.04 10.50 27.20
N VAL A 292 1.11 11.00 27.63
CA VAL A 292 1.47 12.41 27.61
C VAL A 292 2.91 12.57 27.11
N MET A 293 3.25 13.75 26.61
CA MET A 293 4.63 14.05 26.22
C MET A 293 5.37 14.75 27.36
N ARG A 294 6.56 14.25 27.69
CA ARG A 294 7.45 14.75 28.74
C ARG A 294 7.86 16.21 28.53
N GLU A 295 8.03 16.59 27.27
CA GLU A 295 8.51 17.90 26.85
C GLU A 295 8.00 18.23 25.43
N LEU A 296 8.42 19.36 24.83
CA LEU A 296 8.05 19.73 23.45
C LEU A 296 8.24 18.56 22.47
N VAL A 297 7.21 18.23 21.71
CA VAL A 297 7.25 17.12 20.75
C VAL A 297 7.23 17.66 19.31
N PRO A 298 8.19 17.26 18.46
CA PRO A 298 8.11 17.51 17.02
C PRO A 298 6.90 16.80 16.42
N ASP A 299 6.23 17.43 15.46
CA ASP A 299 5.00 16.91 14.86
C ASP A 299 5.15 15.48 14.31
N ARG A 300 6.25 15.23 13.59
CA ARG A 300 6.57 13.91 13.03
C ARG A 300 6.79 12.83 14.09
N VAL A 301 7.42 13.18 15.22
CA VAL A 301 7.68 12.25 16.33
C VAL A 301 6.35 11.85 17.00
N ALA A 302 5.47 12.84 17.24
CA ALA A 302 4.13 12.63 17.78
C ALA A 302 3.28 11.69 16.89
N GLN A 303 3.31 11.86 15.58
CA GLN A 303 2.57 11.03 14.62
C GLN A 303 3.10 9.60 14.55
N GLU A 304 4.41 9.39 14.42
CA GLU A 304 4.96 8.03 14.30
C GLU A 304 4.81 7.25 15.62
N PHE A 305 4.94 7.93 16.77
CA PHE A 305 4.60 7.32 18.05
C PHE A 305 3.14 6.83 18.06
N LEU A 306 2.21 7.72 17.72
CA LEU A 306 0.78 7.43 17.73
C LEU A 306 0.44 6.24 16.84
N LYS A 307 1.00 6.23 15.63
CA LYS A 307 0.84 5.16 14.64
C LYS A 307 1.29 3.81 15.18
N HIS A 308 2.53 3.71 15.67
CA HIS A 308 3.05 2.44 16.16
C HIS A 308 2.32 1.97 17.42
N PHE A 309 2.07 2.88 18.37
CA PHE A 309 1.37 2.56 19.60
C PHE A 309 -0.05 2.04 19.32
N LEU A 310 -0.89 2.81 18.61
CA LEU A 310 -2.28 2.43 18.39
C LEU A 310 -2.41 1.22 17.47
N THR A 311 -1.53 1.04 16.48
CA THR A 311 -1.53 -0.15 15.62
C THR A 311 -1.23 -1.41 16.43
N ASN A 312 -0.17 -1.39 17.24
CA ASN A 312 0.23 -2.55 18.04
C ASN A 312 -0.79 -2.85 19.15
N PHE A 313 -1.27 -1.80 19.83
CA PHE A 313 -2.29 -1.94 20.86
C PHE A 313 -3.60 -2.49 20.29
N ALA A 314 -4.05 -2.00 19.13
CA ALA A 314 -5.25 -2.50 18.46
C ALA A 314 -5.11 -3.91 17.88
N ALA A 315 -3.87 -4.36 17.62
CA ALA A 315 -3.57 -5.74 17.23
C ALA A 315 -3.60 -6.73 18.41
N GLY A 316 -3.82 -6.25 19.65
CA GLY A 316 -3.93 -7.08 20.86
C GLY A 316 -2.65 -7.14 21.70
N GLN A 317 -1.62 -6.35 21.39
CA GLN A 317 -0.43 -6.25 22.23
C GLN A 317 -0.76 -5.59 23.58
N PRO A 318 -0.20 -6.06 24.71
CA PRO A 318 -0.42 -5.43 26.01
C PRO A 318 -0.02 -3.95 26.00
N PHE A 319 -0.82 -3.09 26.64
CA PHE A 319 -0.66 -1.62 26.62
C PHE A 319 0.79 -1.15 26.83
N TYR A 320 1.44 -1.61 27.90
CA TYR A 320 2.82 -1.21 28.24
C TYR A 320 3.83 -1.66 27.19
N VAL A 321 3.65 -2.87 26.64
CA VAL A 321 4.54 -3.42 25.60
C VAL A 321 4.31 -2.69 24.28
N ALA A 322 3.09 -2.28 23.97
CA ALA A 322 2.78 -1.49 22.77
C ALA A 322 3.39 -0.08 22.84
N VAL A 323 3.31 0.58 24.00
CA VAL A 323 3.97 1.89 24.20
C VAL A 323 5.49 1.75 24.11
N ARG A 324 6.05 0.71 24.73
CA ARG A 324 7.49 0.44 24.67
C ARG A 324 7.99 0.24 23.25
N GLU A 325 7.35 -0.63 22.47
CA GLU A 325 7.78 -0.87 21.09
C GLU A 325 7.65 0.39 20.23
N ALA A 326 6.59 1.18 20.41
CA ALA A 326 6.45 2.46 19.73
C ALA A 326 7.59 3.43 20.09
N ARG A 327 8.00 3.47 21.36
CA ARG A 327 9.13 4.26 21.85
C ARG A 327 10.47 3.78 21.27
N GLU A 328 10.71 2.48 21.24
CA GLU A 328 11.93 1.89 20.67
C GLU A 328 12.03 2.15 19.17
N ARG A 329 10.92 2.14 18.42
CA ARG A 329 10.94 2.53 17.00
C ARG A 329 11.31 4.00 16.78
N LEU A 330 10.89 4.90 17.67
CA LEU A 330 11.35 6.29 17.61
C LEU A 330 12.87 6.42 17.78
N HIS A 331 13.48 5.54 18.58
CA HIS A 331 14.93 5.51 18.76
C HIS A 331 15.63 5.20 17.42
N ASP A 332 15.21 4.13 16.74
CA ASP A 332 15.81 3.68 15.49
C ASP A 332 15.62 4.66 14.33
N ASP A 333 14.40 5.20 14.21
CA ASP A 333 13.99 5.96 13.03
C ASP A 333 14.23 7.49 13.16
N PHE A 334 14.22 8.05 14.38
CA PHE A 334 14.16 9.51 14.58
C PHE A 334 15.31 10.14 15.36
N GLU A 335 16.11 9.41 16.14
CA GLU A 335 17.13 10.05 17.01
C GLU A 335 18.28 10.75 16.29
N ARG A 336 18.49 10.45 15.00
CA ARG A 336 19.46 11.18 14.15
C ARG A 336 18.98 12.60 13.83
N GLU A 337 17.68 12.78 13.64
CA GLU A 337 17.06 14.05 13.25
C GLU A 337 16.51 14.81 14.48
N PHE A 338 15.91 14.07 15.42
CA PHE A 338 15.34 14.56 16.66
C PHE A 338 15.95 13.77 17.84
N PRO A 339 17.12 14.17 18.35
CA PRO A 339 17.73 13.54 19.51
C PRO A 339 16.73 13.44 20.68
N CYS A 340 16.74 12.32 21.40
CA CYS A 340 15.86 12.06 22.54
C CYS A 340 14.36 11.92 22.18
N ALA A 341 14.01 11.67 20.91
CA ALA A 341 12.61 11.44 20.50
C ALA A 341 11.94 10.31 21.30
N SER A 342 12.69 9.23 21.58
CA SER A 342 12.23 8.11 22.41
C SER A 342 12.00 8.51 23.89
N TRP A 343 12.48 9.66 24.35
CA TRP A 343 12.34 10.09 25.75
C TRP A 343 11.04 10.84 26.02
N LEU A 344 10.27 11.16 24.98
CA LEU A 344 9.12 12.05 25.07
C LEU A 344 7.85 11.34 25.54
N PRO A 345 7.44 10.18 24.98
CA PRO A 345 6.18 9.56 25.38
C PRO A 345 6.27 8.99 26.80
N VAL A 346 5.29 9.34 27.63
CA VAL A 346 5.22 8.91 29.04
C VAL A 346 3.81 8.39 29.34
N ILE A 347 3.75 7.22 29.97
CA ILE A 347 2.52 6.67 30.54
C ILE A 347 2.29 7.34 31.90
N CYS A 348 1.08 7.83 32.14
CA CYS A 348 0.60 8.16 33.48
C CYS A 348 -0.52 7.19 33.84
N GLN A 349 -0.34 6.42 34.91
CA GLN A 349 -1.28 5.41 35.35
C GLN A 349 -1.69 5.65 36.81
N ASN A 350 -3.00 5.63 37.05
CA ASN A 350 -3.52 5.44 38.39
C ASN A 350 -3.30 3.97 38.83
N PRO A 351 -2.63 3.72 39.98
CA PRO A 351 -2.12 2.39 40.33
C PRO A 351 -3.23 1.39 40.70
N VAL A 352 -4.45 1.87 40.93
CA VAL A 352 -5.62 1.05 41.28
C VAL A 352 -6.22 0.39 40.03
N TYR A 353 -5.97 0.93 38.84
CA TYR A 353 -6.54 0.40 37.61
C TYR A 353 -5.61 -0.60 36.92
N VAL A 354 -6.21 -1.65 36.36
CA VAL A 354 -5.53 -2.51 35.39
C VAL A 354 -5.62 -1.83 34.02
N PRO A 355 -4.49 -1.69 33.29
CA PRO A 355 -4.50 -1.17 31.93
C PRO A 355 -5.48 -1.95 31.07
N PRO A 356 -6.31 -1.28 30.26
CA PRO A 356 -7.23 -1.96 29.38
C PRO A 356 -6.45 -2.70 28.29
N THR A 357 -6.96 -3.85 27.88
CA THR A 357 -6.65 -4.42 26.56
C THR A 357 -7.55 -3.78 25.51
N TRP A 358 -7.18 -3.92 24.23
CA TRP A 358 -8.08 -3.47 23.15
C TRP A 358 -9.45 -4.17 23.20
N GLU A 359 -9.50 -5.42 23.65
CA GLU A 359 -10.74 -6.17 23.84
C GLU A 359 -11.61 -5.59 24.96
N ASP A 360 -11.01 -5.14 26.06
CA ASP A 360 -11.71 -4.47 27.15
C ASP A 360 -12.36 -3.16 26.68
N LEU A 361 -11.69 -2.42 25.78
CA LEU A 361 -12.20 -1.19 25.18
C LEU A 361 -13.38 -1.42 24.23
N ILE A 362 -13.46 -2.61 23.61
CA ILE A 362 -14.59 -2.97 22.75
C ILE A 362 -15.84 -3.31 23.59
N GLY A 363 -15.74 -3.37 24.93
CA GLY A 363 -16.87 -3.65 25.83
C GLY A 363 -17.16 -5.14 25.99
N TYR A 364 -16.21 -6.01 25.67
CA TYR A 364 -16.25 -7.40 26.10
C TYR A 364 -15.88 -7.48 27.57
N SER A 365 -16.87 -7.51 28.46
CA SER A 365 -16.61 -7.96 29.83
C SER A 365 -16.40 -9.48 29.81
N PRO A 366 -15.29 -10.03 30.32
CA PRO A 366 -15.29 -11.42 30.77
C PRO A 366 -16.35 -11.50 31.87
N ASN A 367 -17.21 -12.51 31.82
CA ASN A 367 -18.20 -12.78 32.87
C ASN A 367 -17.56 -12.69 34.27
N ILE A 368 -17.71 -11.57 34.98
CA ILE A 368 -17.58 -11.51 36.43
C ILE A 368 -19.00 -11.60 36.98
N LEU A 369 -19.33 -12.81 37.41
CA LEU A 369 -20.32 -13.07 38.44
C LEU A 369 -19.66 -12.70 39.78
N GLU A 370 -20.15 -11.68 40.48
CA GLU A 370 -20.47 -11.90 41.90
C GLU A 370 -21.78 -12.70 41.86
N GLU A 371 -21.83 -13.90 42.41
CA GLU A 371 -22.08 -14.18 43.82
C GLU A 371 -22.03 -15.73 43.94
N ASN A 372 -21.31 -16.40 44.85
CA ASN A 372 -21.62 -16.58 46.28
C ASN A 372 -20.58 -17.55 46.89
N ILE A 373 -20.05 -17.28 48.09
CA ILE A 373 -19.23 -18.23 48.89
C ILE A 373 -20.16 -19.15 49.70
N PRO A 374 -19.81 -20.41 50.10
CA PRO A 374 -18.80 -21.40 49.66
C PRO A 374 -19.48 -22.77 49.29
N GLN A 375 -18.84 -23.86 48.81
CA GLN A 375 -17.56 -24.46 49.20
C GLN A 375 -17.08 -25.48 48.13
N LYS A 376 -15.77 -25.43 47.84
CA LYS A 376 -15.04 -26.10 46.76
C LYS A 376 -15.16 -27.64 46.75
N GLN A 377 -15.53 -28.19 45.59
CA GLN A 377 -15.08 -29.52 45.16
C GLN A 377 -14.96 -29.61 43.63
N ILE A 378 -13.71 -29.81 43.19
CA ILE A 378 -13.21 -30.64 42.08
C ILE A 378 -14.29 -31.15 41.08
N TYR A 379 -14.27 -30.69 39.82
CA TYR A 379 -13.89 -31.48 38.61
C TYR A 379 -14.07 -30.67 37.30
N ASN A 380 -13.17 -30.97 36.37
CA ASN A 380 -12.82 -30.48 35.03
C ASN A 380 -13.74 -29.63 34.10
N PRO A 381 -13.12 -28.86 33.17
CA PRO A 381 -13.75 -27.93 32.25
C PRO A 381 -14.03 -28.54 30.86
N ALA A 382 -15.20 -28.26 30.28
CA ALA A 382 -15.39 -28.22 28.82
C ALA A 382 -16.77 -27.62 28.44
N LYS A 383 -16.75 -26.59 27.59
CA LYS A 383 -17.85 -25.99 26.78
C LYS A 383 -18.76 -25.04 27.55
N SER A 384 -18.79 -23.74 27.22
CA SER A 384 -19.69 -23.27 26.15
C SER A 384 -19.35 -21.85 25.63
N HIS A 385 -18.28 -21.71 24.85
CA HIS A 385 -18.13 -20.66 23.81
C HIS A 385 -18.74 -21.11 22.45
N ALA A 386 -19.56 -22.17 22.47
CA ALA A 386 -19.82 -23.03 21.31
C ALA A 386 -20.96 -22.60 20.37
N TRP A 387 -21.67 -21.49 20.64
CA TRP A 387 -22.81 -21.11 19.78
C TRP A 387 -22.43 -20.15 18.63
N ARG A 388 -21.43 -19.26 18.79
CA ARG A 388 -20.95 -18.34 17.72
C ARG A 388 -19.85 -18.92 16.82
N TRP A 389 -19.00 -19.80 17.35
CA TRP A 389 -17.99 -20.54 16.57
C TRP A 389 -18.57 -21.70 15.75
N ARG A 390 -19.87 -21.97 15.86
CA ARG A 390 -20.59 -22.91 14.99
C ARG A 390 -20.85 -22.35 13.58
N GLU A 391 -20.84 -21.04 13.40
CA GLU A 391 -21.14 -20.39 12.11
C GLU A 391 -19.87 -19.95 11.36
N LEU A 392 -18.72 -19.81 12.02
CA LEU A 392 -17.44 -19.46 11.40
C LEU A 392 -16.93 -20.54 10.42
N PRO A 393 -17.04 -21.85 10.74
CA PRO A 393 -16.88 -22.91 9.76
C PRO A 393 -17.86 -22.79 8.59
N LYS A 394 -19.07 -22.26 8.80
CA LYS A 394 -20.05 -22.06 7.71
C LYS A 394 -19.70 -20.88 6.82
N VAL A 395 -19.16 -19.80 7.37
CA VAL A 395 -18.64 -18.66 6.58
C VAL A 395 -17.43 -19.11 5.76
N LEU A 396 -16.46 -19.80 6.39
CA LEU A 396 -15.31 -20.35 5.68
C LEU A 396 -15.71 -21.40 4.63
N PHE A 397 -16.63 -22.30 4.97
CA PHE A 397 -17.18 -23.28 4.04
C PHE A 397 -17.91 -22.59 2.89
N SER A 398 -18.70 -21.54 3.15
CA SER A 398 -19.36 -20.77 2.10
C SER A 398 -18.35 -20.06 1.19
N ALA A 399 -17.30 -19.45 1.74
CA ALA A 399 -16.24 -18.81 0.97
C ALA A 399 -15.50 -19.85 0.10
N ILE A 400 -15.11 -20.99 0.67
CA ILE A 400 -14.47 -22.08 -0.09
C ILE A 400 -15.40 -22.62 -1.18
N THR A 401 -16.68 -22.82 -0.87
CA THR A 401 -17.68 -23.33 -1.83
C THR A 401 -17.88 -22.34 -2.98
N ILE A 402 -18.02 -21.06 -2.67
CA ILE A 402 -18.23 -19.99 -3.67
C ILE A 402 -16.99 -19.80 -4.51
N SER A 403 -15.81 -19.71 -3.89
CA SER A 403 -14.54 -19.65 -4.62
C SER A 403 -14.32 -20.90 -5.47
N GLY A 404 -14.66 -22.08 -4.98
CA GLY A 404 -14.60 -23.33 -5.73
C GLY A 404 -15.57 -23.37 -6.91
N MET A 405 -16.80 -22.89 -6.73
CA MET A 405 -17.79 -22.77 -7.81
C MET A 405 -17.35 -21.75 -8.86
N ILE A 406 -16.87 -20.58 -8.44
CA ILE A 406 -16.34 -19.55 -9.34
C ILE A 406 -15.14 -20.07 -10.10
N TRP A 407 -14.21 -20.76 -9.43
CA TRP A 407 -13.07 -21.40 -10.07
C TRP A 407 -13.51 -22.50 -11.05
N GLY A 408 -14.54 -23.27 -10.72
CA GLY A 408 -15.17 -24.24 -11.62
C GLY A 408 -15.74 -23.57 -12.88
N VAL A 409 -16.55 -22.52 -12.72
CA VAL A 409 -17.10 -21.75 -13.86
C VAL A 409 -15.99 -21.11 -14.68
N ARG A 410 -14.96 -20.58 -14.02
CA ARG A 410 -13.80 -19.94 -14.65
C ARG A 410 -12.97 -20.94 -15.45
N SER A 411 -12.63 -22.09 -14.88
CA SER A 411 -11.85 -23.14 -15.55
C SER A 411 -12.57 -23.74 -16.77
N LEU A 412 -13.91 -23.63 -16.81
CA LEU A 412 -14.75 -23.96 -17.98
C LEU A 412 -14.89 -22.80 -18.98
N GLY A 413 -14.21 -21.67 -18.79
CA GLY A 413 -14.24 -20.51 -19.69
C GLY A 413 -15.44 -19.58 -19.49
N GLY A 414 -16.35 -19.87 -18.55
CA GLY A 414 -17.59 -19.10 -18.38
C GLY A 414 -17.41 -17.63 -17.98
N LEU A 415 -16.25 -17.26 -17.42
CA LEU A 415 -15.91 -15.88 -17.06
C LEU A 415 -14.95 -15.19 -18.05
N GLN A 416 -14.43 -15.92 -19.04
CA GLN A 416 -13.35 -15.47 -19.93
C GLN A 416 -13.70 -14.15 -20.63
N THR A 417 -14.89 -14.03 -21.24
CA THR A 417 -15.33 -12.81 -21.93
C THR A 417 -15.34 -11.59 -21.01
N TRP A 418 -15.77 -11.75 -19.75
CA TRP A 418 -15.83 -10.65 -18.80
C TRP A 418 -14.44 -10.27 -18.29
N GLU A 419 -13.58 -11.25 -18.04
CA GLU A 419 -12.19 -11.01 -17.63
C GLU A 419 -11.37 -10.32 -18.74
N LEU A 420 -11.58 -10.69 -20.01
CA LEU A 420 -10.97 -10.01 -21.17
C LEU A 420 -11.47 -8.58 -21.34
N LYS A 421 -12.77 -8.31 -21.11
CA LYS A 421 -13.26 -6.93 -21.05
C LYS A 421 -12.67 -6.14 -19.88
N GLY A 422 -12.41 -6.79 -18.75
CA GLY A 422 -11.66 -6.21 -17.63
C GLY A 422 -10.23 -5.85 -18.01
N TYR A 423 -9.55 -6.72 -18.78
CA TYR A 423 -8.25 -6.42 -19.37
C TYR A 423 -8.30 -5.20 -20.30
N ASP A 424 -9.30 -5.14 -21.18
CA ASP A 424 -9.48 -4.02 -22.10
C ASP A 424 -9.66 -2.70 -21.34
N HIS A 425 -10.51 -2.71 -20.31
CA HIS A 425 -10.73 -1.57 -19.43
C HIS A 425 -9.42 -1.07 -18.79
N PHE A 426 -8.56 -1.99 -18.35
CA PHE A 426 -7.25 -1.63 -17.82
C PHE A 426 -6.29 -1.11 -18.89
N ILE A 427 -6.23 -1.71 -20.09
CA ILE A 427 -5.43 -1.17 -21.21
C ILE A 427 -5.85 0.26 -21.54
N GLN A 428 -7.15 0.51 -21.56
CA GLN A 428 -7.80 1.77 -21.89
C GLN A 428 -7.48 2.91 -20.92
N MET A 429 -7.30 2.61 -19.63
CA MET A 429 -7.05 3.62 -18.60
C MET A 429 -5.57 4.00 -18.44
N ARG A 430 -4.66 3.34 -19.14
CA ARG A 430 -3.23 3.62 -18.99
C ARG A 430 -2.87 4.99 -19.55
N PRO A 431 -1.82 5.64 -18.99
CA PRO A 431 -1.25 6.82 -19.60
C PRO A 431 -0.84 6.52 -21.05
N ASP A 432 -1.19 7.43 -21.96
CA ASP A 432 -0.88 7.30 -23.39
C ASP A 432 0.49 7.94 -23.67
N PRO A 433 1.54 7.15 -24.03
CA PRO A 433 2.85 7.69 -24.38
C PRO A 433 2.88 8.42 -25.72
N GLY A 434 1.82 8.33 -26.53
CA GLY A 434 1.72 8.94 -27.85
C GLY A 434 2.53 8.20 -28.92
N LEU A 435 2.96 8.97 -29.93
CA LEU A 435 3.69 8.48 -31.11
C LEU A 435 4.98 7.72 -30.73
N ASP A 436 5.30 6.70 -31.52
CA ASP A 436 6.59 6.03 -31.51
C ASP A 436 7.47 6.60 -32.63
N GLU A 437 8.38 7.50 -32.27
CA GLU A 437 9.26 8.18 -33.23
C GLU A 437 10.25 7.26 -33.94
N ARG A 438 10.38 6.00 -33.50
CA ARG A 438 11.24 4.98 -34.13
C ARG A 438 10.60 4.42 -35.41
N LEU A 439 9.30 4.66 -35.61
CA LEU A 439 8.49 4.06 -36.66
C LEU A 439 7.98 5.14 -37.65
N LEU A 440 7.93 4.78 -38.93
CA LEU A 440 7.26 5.53 -39.98
C LEU A 440 6.34 4.60 -40.77
N LEU A 441 5.08 5.00 -40.99
CA LEU A 441 4.14 4.27 -41.82
C LEU A 441 4.02 4.95 -43.19
N ILE A 442 4.24 4.17 -44.24
CA ILE A 442 3.99 4.59 -45.62
C ILE A 442 2.71 3.89 -46.09
N THR A 443 1.64 4.66 -46.21
CA THR A 443 0.31 4.15 -46.53
C THR A 443 -0.01 4.32 -48.00
N ILE A 444 -0.64 3.31 -48.59
CA ILE A 444 -1.15 3.35 -49.96
C ILE A 444 -2.65 3.57 -49.88
N THR A 445 -3.08 4.77 -50.25
CA THR A 445 -4.50 5.18 -50.26
C THR A 445 -5.20 4.77 -51.55
N ASP A 446 -6.53 4.83 -51.59
CA ASP A 446 -7.28 4.57 -52.83
C ASP A 446 -6.86 5.49 -53.99
N ASN A 447 -6.45 6.73 -53.68
CA ASN A 447 -5.94 7.68 -54.66
C ASN A 447 -4.55 7.25 -55.19
N ASP A 448 -3.69 6.71 -54.32
CA ASP A 448 -2.39 6.15 -54.73
C ASP A 448 -2.55 4.92 -55.60
N VAL A 449 -3.54 4.07 -55.32
CA VAL A 449 -3.91 2.92 -56.16
C VAL A 449 -4.35 3.39 -57.54
N GLN A 450 -5.23 4.38 -57.62
CA GLN A 450 -5.80 4.88 -58.88
C GLN A 450 -4.79 5.61 -59.76
N ARG A 451 -3.77 6.25 -59.17
CA ARG A 451 -2.69 6.93 -59.90
C ARG A 451 -1.72 5.99 -60.62
N GLN A 452 -1.68 4.73 -60.23
CA GLN A 452 -0.82 3.72 -60.84
C GLN A 452 -1.53 3.07 -62.05
N PRO A 453 -0.82 2.80 -63.16
CA PRO A 453 -1.40 2.10 -64.31
C PRO A 453 -2.02 0.76 -63.89
N PRO A 454 -3.28 0.45 -64.30
CA PRO A 454 -3.94 -0.81 -63.94
C PRO A 454 -3.16 -2.06 -64.39
N GLU A 455 -2.51 -1.98 -65.56
CA GLU A 455 -1.69 -3.05 -66.14
C GLU A 455 -0.47 -3.38 -65.27
N ASP A 456 0.21 -2.34 -64.74
CA ASP A 456 1.36 -2.47 -63.84
C ASP A 456 0.98 -3.05 -62.47
N ARG A 457 -0.26 -2.81 -62.01
CA ARG A 457 -0.72 -3.25 -60.69
C ARG A 457 -1.07 -4.73 -60.64
N GLN A 458 -1.54 -5.32 -61.74
CA GLN A 458 -1.99 -6.73 -61.80
C GLN A 458 -2.96 -7.08 -60.66
N GLY A 459 -3.88 -6.17 -60.34
CA GLY A 459 -4.84 -6.35 -59.24
C GLY A 459 -4.29 -6.15 -57.83
N ARG A 460 -3.03 -5.72 -57.65
CA ARG A 460 -2.42 -5.38 -56.35
C ARG A 460 -2.58 -3.89 -56.01
N SER A 461 -2.37 -3.53 -54.74
CA SER A 461 -2.42 -2.13 -54.27
C SER A 461 -1.17 -1.33 -54.66
N LEU A 462 -0.03 -2.00 -54.79
CA LEU A 462 1.25 -1.41 -55.17
C LEU A 462 1.88 -2.21 -56.31
N SER A 463 2.13 -1.54 -57.45
CA SER A 463 2.85 -2.11 -58.60
C SER A 463 4.33 -2.36 -58.31
N ASP A 464 4.95 -3.24 -59.08
CA ASP A 464 6.40 -3.51 -58.99
C ASP A 464 7.21 -2.25 -59.31
N ARG A 465 6.80 -1.50 -60.33
CA ARG A 465 7.42 -0.23 -60.70
C ARG A 465 7.38 0.79 -59.56
N SER A 466 6.21 1.00 -58.94
CA SER A 466 6.08 1.95 -57.82
C SER A 466 6.83 1.49 -56.58
N LEU A 467 6.88 0.19 -56.29
CA LEU A 467 7.70 -0.34 -55.20
C LEU A 467 9.20 -0.11 -55.47
N ALA A 468 9.66 -0.32 -56.71
CA ALA A 468 11.05 -0.07 -57.08
C ALA A 468 11.44 1.40 -56.83
N LEU A 469 10.63 2.33 -57.32
CA LEU A 469 10.83 3.78 -57.13
C LEU A 469 10.78 4.19 -55.66
N LEU A 470 9.86 3.59 -54.90
CA LEU A 470 9.76 3.83 -53.47
C LEU A 470 11.02 3.37 -52.74
N LEU A 471 11.49 2.14 -52.99
CA LEU A 471 12.70 1.61 -52.36
C LEU A 471 13.94 2.43 -52.74
N GLU A 472 14.08 2.84 -54.01
CA GLU A 472 15.17 3.71 -54.45
C GLU A 472 15.22 5.02 -53.64
N LYS A 473 14.06 5.66 -53.42
CA LYS A 473 13.97 6.88 -52.60
C LYS A 473 14.25 6.62 -51.13
N LEU A 474 13.73 5.54 -50.57
CA LEU A 474 13.94 5.22 -49.16
C LEU A 474 15.42 4.96 -48.88
N GLU A 475 16.10 4.20 -49.73
CA GLU A 475 17.53 3.89 -49.57
C GLU A 475 18.42 5.15 -49.58
N GLN A 476 18.03 6.21 -50.30
CA GLN A 476 18.73 7.51 -50.25
C GLN A 476 18.75 8.13 -48.85
N TYR A 477 17.73 7.87 -48.03
CA TYR A 477 17.60 8.39 -46.67
C TYR A 477 18.09 7.43 -45.58
N GLN A 478 18.56 6.23 -45.95
CA GLN A 478 19.17 5.27 -45.03
C GLN A 478 18.26 4.87 -43.84
N PRO A 479 17.04 4.33 -44.07
CA PRO A 479 16.21 3.77 -43.02
C PRO A 479 16.88 2.55 -42.40
N ARG A 480 16.68 2.30 -41.11
CA ARG A 480 17.32 1.15 -40.46
C ARG A 480 16.72 -0.17 -40.94
N VAL A 481 15.40 -0.20 -41.13
CA VAL A 481 14.67 -1.39 -41.59
C VAL A 481 13.48 -0.96 -42.44
N ILE A 482 13.18 -1.72 -43.49
CA ILE A 482 12.00 -1.55 -44.35
C ILE A 482 11.17 -2.84 -44.29
N GLY A 483 9.94 -2.76 -43.81
CA GLY A 483 8.98 -3.86 -43.76
C GLY A 483 7.86 -3.68 -44.77
N LEU A 484 7.70 -4.63 -45.69
CA LEU A 484 6.57 -4.66 -46.61
C LEU A 484 5.41 -5.48 -46.01
N HIS A 485 4.40 -4.79 -45.48
CA HIS A 485 3.15 -5.38 -45.02
C HIS A 485 2.13 -5.43 -46.17
N LEU A 486 2.53 -6.02 -47.29
CA LEU A 486 1.69 -6.29 -48.46
C LEU A 486 1.98 -7.70 -48.96
N PHE A 487 0.93 -8.48 -49.17
CA PHE A 487 1.04 -9.82 -49.73
C PHE A 487 1.41 -9.80 -51.21
N ARG A 488 2.40 -10.60 -51.57
CA ARG A 488 2.96 -10.70 -52.93
C ARG A 488 3.36 -12.14 -53.22
N GLU A 489 2.42 -12.90 -53.74
CA GLU A 489 2.58 -14.34 -54.05
C GLU A 489 3.34 -14.60 -55.35
N THR A 490 3.24 -13.67 -56.30
CA THR A 490 3.87 -13.79 -57.61
C THR A 490 5.23 -13.10 -57.60
N GLY A 491 6.19 -13.70 -58.30
CA GLY A 491 7.51 -13.11 -58.49
C GLY A 491 7.43 -11.75 -59.19
N VAL A 492 8.50 -10.99 -59.04
CA VAL A 492 8.65 -9.68 -59.69
C VAL A 492 8.57 -9.86 -61.21
N ASN A 493 7.84 -8.96 -61.89
CA ASN A 493 7.73 -8.97 -63.35
C ASN A 493 9.12 -9.01 -64.01
N SER A 494 9.28 -9.73 -65.11
CA SER A 494 10.53 -9.79 -65.89
C SER A 494 11.05 -8.41 -66.28
N GLU A 495 10.17 -7.43 -66.45
CA GLU A 495 10.53 -6.05 -66.79
C GLU A 495 11.11 -5.22 -65.62
N SER A 496 11.08 -5.75 -64.39
CA SER A 496 11.50 -5.05 -63.16
C SER A 496 12.77 -5.65 -62.53
N GLU A 497 13.84 -5.81 -63.32
CA GLU A 497 15.13 -6.35 -62.85
C GLU A 497 15.72 -5.59 -61.65
N ASN A 498 15.60 -4.25 -61.65
CA ASN A 498 16.10 -3.42 -60.54
C ASN A 498 15.42 -3.78 -59.21
N LEU A 499 14.10 -4.02 -59.23
CA LEU A 499 13.39 -4.44 -58.02
C LEU A 499 13.86 -5.82 -57.57
N ARG A 500 13.97 -6.78 -58.50
CA ARG A 500 14.45 -8.13 -58.20
C ARG A 500 15.81 -8.10 -57.51
N ASN A 501 16.75 -7.33 -58.05
CA ASN A 501 18.08 -7.15 -57.45
C ASN A 501 17.99 -6.53 -56.06
N SER A 502 17.20 -5.47 -55.86
CA SER A 502 16.99 -4.85 -54.55
C SER A 502 16.40 -5.82 -53.52
N LEU A 503 15.41 -6.62 -53.92
CA LEU A 503 14.78 -7.62 -53.04
C LEU A 503 15.77 -8.73 -52.63
N GLN A 504 16.65 -9.16 -53.54
CA GLN A 504 17.65 -10.20 -53.27
C GLN A 504 18.83 -9.70 -52.43
N THR A 505 19.27 -8.46 -52.63
CA THR A 505 20.54 -7.95 -52.07
C THR A 505 20.40 -7.04 -50.85
N SER A 506 19.28 -6.31 -50.69
CA SER A 506 19.11 -5.39 -49.55
C SER A 506 19.09 -6.16 -48.22
N ASP A 507 19.87 -5.71 -47.24
CA ASP A 507 19.86 -6.25 -45.88
C ASP A 507 18.80 -5.58 -44.97
N ARG A 508 18.11 -4.57 -45.49
CA ARG A 508 17.11 -3.75 -44.78
C ARG A 508 15.68 -4.12 -45.14
N PHE A 509 15.44 -4.75 -46.28
CA PHE A 509 14.10 -5.08 -46.77
C PHE A 509 13.59 -6.43 -46.28
N PHE A 510 12.40 -6.43 -45.68
CA PHE A 510 11.69 -7.60 -45.16
C PHE A 510 10.31 -7.71 -45.80
N ALA A 511 9.93 -8.93 -46.21
CA ALA A 511 8.63 -9.21 -46.81
C ALA A 511 7.71 -10.01 -45.90
N THR A 512 6.41 -9.77 -46.04
CA THR A 512 5.39 -10.50 -45.31
C THR A 512 4.92 -11.76 -46.05
N CYS A 513 4.45 -12.73 -45.28
CA CYS A 513 3.71 -13.91 -45.74
C CYS A 513 2.55 -14.20 -44.78
N ARG A 514 1.71 -15.18 -45.09
CA ARG A 514 0.62 -15.61 -44.21
C ARG A 514 0.49 -17.13 -44.20
N TYR A 515 0.39 -17.70 -43.01
CA TYR A 515 -0.01 -19.10 -42.85
C TYR A 515 -1.49 -19.29 -43.18
N GLY A 516 -1.80 -20.37 -43.89
CA GLY A 516 -3.17 -20.80 -44.10
C GLY A 516 -3.79 -21.40 -42.84
N ASN A 517 -5.12 -21.35 -42.78
CA ASN A 517 -5.92 -22.12 -41.84
C ASN A 517 -7.13 -22.71 -42.58
N THR A 518 -8.07 -23.31 -41.86
CA THR A 518 -9.28 -23.93 -42.46
C THR A 518 -10.18 -22.93 -43.19
N GLU A 519 -10.06 -21.63 -42.90
CA GLU A 519 -10.91 -20.57 -43.45
C GLU A 519 -10.20 -19.72 -44.51
N ASN A 520 -8.88 -19.59 -44.41
CA ASN A 520 -8.06 -18.72 -45.25
C ASN A 520 -6.90 -19.48 -45.86
N VAL A 521 -6.71 -19.30 -47.16
CA VAL A 521 -5.55 -19.84 -47.87
C VAL A 521 -4.28 -19.11 -47.42
N GLY A 522 -3.20 -19.88 -47.26
CA GLY A 522 -1.87 -19.34 -46.99
C GLY A 522 -1.37 -18.51 -48.17
N VAL A 523 -0.53 -17.53 -47.86
CA VAL A 523 0.05 -16.61 -48.84
C VAL A 523 1.57 -16.73 -48.75
N SER A 524 2.20 -17.20 -49.81
CA SER A 524 3.65 -17.28 -49.90
C SER A 524 4.28 -15.88 -50.02
N PRO A 525 5.49 -15.67 -49.46
CA PRO A 525 6.24 -14.44 -49.65
C PRO A 525 6.80 -14.34 -51.08
N PRO A 526 7.27 -13.16 -51.50
CA PRO A 526 7.98 -13.00 -52.77
C PRO A 526 9.18 -13.95 -52.87
N PRO A 527 9.32 -14.71 -53.97
CA PRO A 527 10.40 -15.70 -54.13
C PRO A 527 11.81 -15.08 -54.13
N GLU A 528 11.92 -13.80 -54.45
CA GLU A 528 13.18 -13.06 -54.48
C GLU A 528 13.76 -12.76 -53.09
N VAL A 529 12.92 -12.77 -52.04
CA VAL A 529 13.36 -12.41 -50.68
C VAL A 529 13.85 -13.66 -49.95
N PRO A 530 15.09 -13.71 -49.43
CA PRO A 530 15.61 -14.84 -48.67
C PRO A 530 14.85 -15.10 -47.36
N LEU A 531 14.82 -16.37 -46.93
CA LEU A 531 14.04 -16.85 -45.78
C LEU A 531 14.28 -16.07 -44.47
N ASN A 532 15.52 -15.65 -44.20
CA ASN A 532 15.86 -14.91 -42.99
C ASN A 532 15.27 -13.48 -42.96
N ARG A 533 14.85 -12.96 -44.13
CA ARG A 533 14.20 -11.64 -44.32
C ARG A 533 12.70 -11.76 -44.61
N GLN A 534 12.11 -12.91 -44.34
CA GLN A 534 10.67 -13.13 -44.42
C GLN A 534 10.08 -13.18 -43.01
N GLY A 535 8.90 -12.62 -42.83
CA GLY A 535 8.15 -12.69 -41.57
C GLY A 535 6.65 -12.91 -41.82
N PHE A 536 5.97 -13.68 -40.97
CA PHE A 536 4.53 -13.86 -41.14
C PHE A 536 3.73 -12.72 -40.50
N SER A 537 2.54 -12.42 -41.03
CA SER A 537 1.63 -11.41 -40.48
C SER A 537 0.26 -11.98 -40.08
N ASN A 538 0.23 -13.22 -39.63
CA ASN A 538 -0.96 -13.83 -39.03
C ASN A 538 -1.38 -13.08 -37.77
N ILE A 539 -2.69 -12.82 -37.68
CA ILE A 539 -3.33 -12.15 -36.56
C ILE A 539 -4.18 -13.18 -35.82
N LEU A 540 -4.17 -13.10 -34.49
CA LEU A 540 -4.99 -13.93 -33.63
C LEU A 540 -6.15 -13.09 -33.10
N ILE A 541 -7.36 -13.48 -33.50
CA ILE A 541 -8.60 -12.80 -33.13
C ILE A 541 -9.23 -13.61 -31.99
N ASP A 542 -9.62 -12.92 -30.92
CA ASP A 542 -10.38 -13.56 -29.84
C ASP A 542 -11.84 -13.76 -30.23
N ALA A 543 -12.58 -14.59 -29.48
CA ALA A 543 -13.96 -14.95 -29.81
C ALA A 543 -14.93 -13.76 -29.94
N ASP A 544 -14.59 -12.61 -29.35
CA ASP A 544 -15.36 -11.36 -29.44
C ASP A 544 -14.89 -10.41 -30.55
N GLY A 545 -13.96 -10.86 -31.40
CA GLY A 545 -13.46 -10.09 -32.54
C GLY A 545 -12.31 -9.12 -32.20
N VAL A 546 -11.95 -8.99 -30.92
CA VAL A 546 -10.92 -8.05 -30.48
C VAL A 546 -9.54 -8.72 -30.49
N ILE A 547 -8.54 -7.98 -30.97
CA ILE A 547 -7.15 -8.45 -31.01
C ILE A 547 -6.46 -8.08 -29.70
N ARG A 548 -6.07 -9.10 -28.92
CA ARG A 548 -5.34 -8.93 -27.65
C ARG A 548 -4.01 -9.66 -27.60
N ARG A 549 -3.67 -10.39 -28.66
CA ARG A 549 -2.52 -11.30 -28.69
C ARG A 549 -1.57 -10.93 -29.81
N ASN A 550 -0.28 -11.04 -29.54
CA ASN A 550 0.80 -10.86 -30.49
C ASN A 550 1.53 -12.20 -30.67
N LEU A 551 1.48 -12.74 -31.89
CA LEU A 551 2.11 -14.02 -32.24
C LEU A 551 3.54 -13.75 -32.75
N LEU A 552 4.54 -14.16 -31.99
CA LEU A 552 5.96 -13.86 -32.26
C LEU A 552 6.64 -14.93 -33.12
N SER A 553 6.32 -16.20 -32.87
CA SER A 553 6.85 -17.31 -33.67
C SER A 553 5.92 -18.51 -33.69
N VAL A 554 6.03 -19.35 -34.71
CA VAL A 554 5.28 -20.62 -34.82
C VAL A 554 6.24 -21.79 -35.10
N GLY A 555 5.73 -23.01 -35.17
CA GLY A 555 6.47 -24.13 -35.75
C GLY A 555 6.62 -23.98 -37.27
N LEU A 556 7.50 -24.77 -37.90
CA LEU A 556 7.67 -24.77 -39.36
C LEU A 556 6.37 -25.22 -40.06
N SER A 557 6.00 -24.55 -41.15
CA SER A 557 4.85 -24.91 -42.02
C SER A 557 5.19 -24.69 -43.51
N SER A 558 4.42 -25.32 -44.40
CA SER A 558 4.68 -25.41 -45.84
C SER A 558 4.45 -24.11 -46.60
N ASP A 559 3.40 -23.35 -46.24
CA ASP A 559 2.91 -22.23 -47.04
C ASP A 559 3.77 -20.96 -46.86
N CYS A 560 4.22 -20.75 -45.62
CA CYS A 560 5.24 -19.79 -45.29
C CYS A 560 6.33 -20.44 -44.44
N GLN A 561 7.57 -20.40 -44.91
CA GLN A 561 8.65 -21.14 -44.26
C GLN A 561 9.27 -20.40 -43.06
N THR A 562 8.92 -19.13 -42.84
CA THR A 562 9.53 -18.32 -41.78
C THR A 562 8.93 -18.58 -40.41
N ARG A 563 9.77 -18.97 -39.45
CA ARG A 563 9.35 -19.25 -38.08
C ARG A 563 8.83 -18.03 -37.32
N PHE A 564 9.20 -16.81 -37.71
CA PHE A 564 9.00 -15.60 -36.92
C PHE A 564 8.05 -14.61 -37.58
N SER A 565 7.33 -13.83 -36.77
CA SER A 565 6.44 -12.81 -37.29
C SER A 565 7.22 -11.67 -37.93
N LEU A 566 6.58 -10.95 -38.84
CA LEU A 566 7.15 -9.74 -39.41
C LEU A 566 7.50 -8.73 -38.31
N SER A 567 6.67 -8.61 -37.26
CA SER A 567 6.92 -7.65 -36.18
C SER A 567 8.19 -7.99 -35.42
N TRP A 568 8.40 -9.29 -35.14
CA TRP A 568 9.64 -9.79 -34.56
C TRP A 568 10.85 -9.53 -35.46
N LYS A 569 10.75 -9.82 -36.76
CA LYS A 569 11.86 -9.63 -37.71
C LYS A 569 12.29 -8.18 -37.86
N LEU A 570 11.33 -7.25 -37.91
CA LEU A 570 11.62 -5.83 -37.99
C LEU A 570 12.31 -5.33 -36.71
N ALA A 571 11.80 -5.72 -35.54
CA ALA A 571 12.42 -5.36 -34.26
C ALA A 571 13.81 -6.00 -34.09
N GLU A 572 13.97 -7.27 -34.43
CA GLU A 572 15.25 -8.00 -34.38
C GLU A 572 16.32 -7.31 -35.24
N ARG A 573 16.00 -6.94 -36.49
CA ARG A 573 16.95 -6.23 -37.37
C ARG A 573 17.27 -4.83 -36.85
N TYR A 574 16.29 -4.11 -36.32
CA TYR A 574 16.49 -2.76 -35.76
C TYR A 574 17.43 -2.78 -34.55
N LEU A 575 17.28 -3.80 -33.70
CA LEU A 575 18.06 -3.99 -32.48
C LEU A 575 19.46 -4.55 -32.76
N ALA A 576 19.66 -5.24 -33.89
CA ALA A 576 20.95 -5.81 -34.27
C ALA A 576 22.07 -4.75 -34.40
N ASP A 577 21.76 -3.53 -34.82
CA ASP A 577 22.73 -2.42 -34.91
C ASP A 577 23.24 -1.98 -33.53
N GLN A 578 22.46 -2.24 -32.47
CA GLN A 578 22.84 -2.03 -31.07
C GLN A 578 23.51 -3.28 -30.46
N LYS A 579 23.85 -4.29 -31.28
CA LYS A 579 24.42 -5.58 -30.87
C LYS A 579 23.49 -6.42 -29.99
N ILE A 580 22.19 -6.14 -30.02
CA ILE A 580 21.16 -6.91 -29.34
C ILE A 580 20.70 -8.01 -30.29
N VAL A 581 20.97 -9.27 -29.92
CA VAL A 581 20.67 -10.45 -30.76
C VAL A 581 19.68 -11.36 -30.05
N ALA A 582 18.67 -11.81 -30.79
CA ALA A 582 17.69 -12.78 -30.29
C ALA A 582 18.36 -14.12 -29.99
N LYS A 583 18.02 -14.70 -28.84
CA LYS A 583 18.45 -16.03 -28.41
C LYS A 583 17.22 -16.85 -28.04
N THR A 584 17.38 -18.17 -28.11
CA THR A 584 16.41 -19.11 -27.57
C THR A 584 16.98 -19.73 -26.30
N THR A 585 16.21 -19.72 -25.22
CA THR A 585 16.58 -20.38 -23.96
C THR A 585 16.61 -21.90 -24.12
N SER A 586 17.22 -22.62 -23.16
CA SER A 586 17.20 -24.09 -23.12
C SER A 586 15.78 -24.68 -23.11
N GLU A 587 14.81 -23.93 -22.60
CA GLU A 587 13.38 -24.29 -22.57
C GLU A 587 12.62 -23.92 -23.85
N GLY A 588 13.31 -23.44 -24.89
CA GLY A 588 12.67 -23.06 -26.16
C GLY A 588 11.96 -21.70 -26.14
N LYS A 589 12.07 -20.91 -25.06
CA LYS A 589 11.48 -19.56 -24.97
C LYS A 589 12.36 -18.52 -25.66
N LEU A 590 11.73 -17.55 -26.32
CA LEU A 590 12.42 -16.42 -26.96
C LEU A 590 12.95 -15.45 -25.92
N LYS A 591 14.20 -15.01 -26.11
CA LYS A 591 14.91 -14.09 -25.25
C LYS A 591 15.61 -13.03 -26.09
N LEU A 592 15.44 -11.76 -25.73
CA LEU A 592 16.23 -10.63 -26.23
C LEU A 592 16.90 -9.99 -25.02
N GLU A 593 18.20 -9.68 -25.10
CA GLU A 593 18.94 -9.09 -23.97
C GLU A 593 18.78 -9.98 -22.71
N ASN A 594 18.24 -9.44 -21.62
CA ASN A 594 17.93 -10.15 -20.38
C ASN A 594 16.45 -10.57 -20.28
N THR A 595 15.60 -10.17 -21.22
CA THR A 595 14.15 -10.34 -21.16
C THR A 595 13.70 -11.63 -21.85
N VAL A 596 13.03 -12.51 -21.09
CA VAL A 596 12.39 -13.72 -21.62
C VAL A 596 10.92 -13.45 -21.87
N PHE A 597 10.45 -13.66 -23.10
CA PHE A 597 9.07 -13.41 -23.47
C PHE A 597 8.16 -14.50 -22.87
N LYS A 598 7.26 -14.12 -21.96
CA LYS A 598 6.33 -15.02 -21.28
C LYS A 598 5.24 -15.47 -22.25
N ILE A 599 5.21 -16.76 -22.57
CA ILE A 599 4.29 -17.33 -23.55
C ILE A 599 2.93 -17.61 -22.90
N LEU A 600 1.86 -17.25 -23.59
CA LEU A 600 0.47 -17.62 -23.26
C LEU A 600 0.27 -19.12 -23.43
N LYS A 601 -0.35 -19.74 -22.43
CA LYS A 601 -0.80 -21.13 -22.43
C LYS A 601 -2.25 -21.17 -22.00
N GLN A 602 -2.94 -22.27 -22.25
CA GLN A 602 -4.24 -22.49 -21.63
C GLN A 602 -4.11 -22.38 -20.10
N GLY A 603 -5.03 -21.65 -19.47
CA GLY A 603 -4.99 -21.23 -18.06
C GLY A 603 -4.32 -19.87 -17.81
N SER A 604 -3.67 -19.25 -18.81
CA SER A 604 -2.98 -17.97 -18.63
C SER A 604 -3.94 -16.80 -18.48
N GLY A 605 -4.00 -16.22 -17.28
CA GLY A 605 -4.90 -15.09 -17.00
C GLY A 605 -6.35 -15.48 -17.27
N ALA A 606 -7.04 -14.74 -18.12
CA ALA A 606 -8.42 -15.04 -18.49
C ALA A 606 -8.60 -16.19 -19.50
N TYR A 607 -7.54 -16.64 -20.16
CA TYR A 607 -7.63 -17.64 -21.24
C TYR A 607 -7.72 -19.07 -20.69
N GLN A 608 -8.91 -19.47 -20.26
CA GLN A 608 -9.17 -20.75 -19.62
C GLN A 608 -9.54 -21.84 -20.64
N THR A 609 -10.29 -21.48 -21.68
CA THR A 609 -10.68 -22.36 -22.79
C THR A 609 -10.42 -21.72 -24.14
N ASP A 610 -10.39 -22.56 -25.19
CA ASP A 610 -10.41 -22.14 -26.60
C ASP A 610 -9.25 -21.25 -27.04
N LEU A 611 -8.16 -21.23 -26.25
CA LEU A 611 -6.91 -20.63 -26.66
C LEU A 611 -6.19 -21.58 -27.61
N ASP A 612 -6.08 -21.18 -28.88
CA ASP A 612 -5.06 -21.76 -29.76
C ASP A 612 -3.69 -21.42 -29.16
N TRP A 613 -3.05 -22.38 -28.48
CA TRP A 613 -1.78 -22.20 -27.80
C TRP A 613 -0.58 -22.41 -28.73
N ARG A 614 -0.80 -22.64 -30.03
CA ARG A 614 0.29 -22.91 -30.98
C ARG A 614 1.16 -21.67 -31.17
N GLY A 615 2.47 -21.87 -31.11
CA GLY A 615 3.45 -20.80 -31.26
C GLY A 615 3.68 -19.97 -30.00
N HIS A 616 4.60 -19.02 -30.10
CA HIS A 616 4.98 -18.10 -29.04
C HIS A 616 4.08 -16.88 -29.08
N GLN A 617 3.06 -16.88 -28.24
CA GLN A 617 2.08 -15.80 -28.13
C GLN A 617 2.30 -15.01 -26.84
N ILE A 618 2.17 -13.69 -26.92
CA ILE A 618 2.18 -12.81 -25.75
C ILE A 618 0.91 -11.93 -25.76
N MET A 619 0.55 -11.37 -24.62
CA MET A 619 -0.47 -10.31 -24.59
C MET A 619 0.05 -9.08 -25.31
N LEU A 620 -0.79 -8.48 -26.15
CA LEU A 620 -0.49 -7.25 -26.86
C LEU A 620 -0.66 -6.08 -25.90
N ASN A 621 0.44 -5.40 -25.64
CA ASN A 621 0.51 -4.18 -24.84
C ASN A 621 0.44 -2.99 -25.79
N TYR A 622 -0.77 -2.52 -26.10
CA TYR A 622 -0.99 -1.39 -27.00
C TYR A 622 -0.37 -0.11 -26.42
N ARG A 623 0.35 0.64 -27.26
CA ARG A 623 1.01 1.89 -26.86
C ARG A 623 0.00 3.03 -26.76
N THR A 624 -0.76 3.26 -27.81
CA THR A 624 -1.69 4.40 -27.93
C THR A 624 -3.00 3.98 -28.61
N SER A 625 -4.06 4.72 -28.32
CA SER A 625 -5.36 4.65 -29.02
C SER A 625 -5.44 5.56 -30.24
N GLY A 626 -4.50 6.50 -30.36
CA GLY A 626 -4.39 7.43 -31.49
C GLY A 626 -3.39 6.95 -32.53
N GLU A 627 -2.68 7.89 -33.13
CA GLU A 627 -1.64 7.60 -34.11
C GLU A 627 -0.42 6.96 -33.45
N ILE A 628 -0.11 5.71 -33.80
CA ILE A 628 1.04 4.96 -33.28
C ILE A 628 2.37 5.48 -33.82
N ALA A 629 2.38 5.98 -35.04
CA ALA A 629 3.56 6.42 -35.74
C ALA A 629 3.16 7.45 -36.79
N ARG A 630 4.12 8.28 -37.21
CA ARG A 630 3.89 9.25 -38.29
C ARG A 630 3.48 8.50 -39.55
N GLN A 631 2.45 8.99 -40.23
CA GLN A 631 1.94 8.40 -41.47
C GLN A 631 2.18 9.35 -42.63
N VAL A 632 2.71 8.83 -43.73
CA VAL A 632 2.85 9.52 -45.01
C VAL A 632 2.31 8.63 -46.13
N THR A 633 1.83 9.23 -47.20
CA THR A 633 1.29 8.50 -48.36
C THR A 633 2.38 8.09 -49.33
N LEU A 634 2.12 7.06 -50.14
CA LEU A 634 2.99 6.69 -51.25
C LEU A 634 3.31 7.89 -52.15
N SER A 635 2.30 8.69 -52.51
CA SER A 635 2.49 9.85 -53.38
C SER A 635 3.42 10.92 -52.78
N GLU A 636 3.29 11.23 -51.48
CA GLU A 636 4.14 12.22 -50.82
C GLU A 636 5.61 11.80 -50.88
N VAL A 637 5.91 10.52 -50.58
CA VAL A 637 7.28 9.98 -50.68
C VAL A 637 7.78 10.02 -52.12
N LEU A 638 6.97 9.58 -53.09
CA LEU A 638 7.34 9.59 -54.50
C LEU A 638 7.51 11.01 -55.09
N LYS A 639 6.91 12.03 -54.49
CA LYS A 639 7.17 13.44 -54.84
C LYS A 639 8.34 14.07 -54.08
N GLY A 640 8.79 13.45 -53.00
CA GLY A 640 9.81 14.02 -52.11
C GLY A 640 9.26 15.06 -51.14
N GLU A 641 7.96 15.01 -50.86
CA GLU A 641 7.25 15.89 -49.91
C GLU A 641 7.34 15.33 -48.47
N VAL A 642 8.49 14.73 -48.12
CA VAL A 642 8.72 14.07 -46.82
C VAL A 642 10.07 14.51 -46.28
N ASP A 643 10.10 14.85 -44.99
CA ASP A 643 11.34 15.19 -44.29
C ASP A 643 12.24 13.95 -44.16
N PRO A 644 13.50 14.00 -44.65
CA PRO A 644 14.45 12.89 -44.56
C PRO A 644 14.64 12.33 -43.14
N GLU A 645 14.49 13.16 -42.11
CA GLU A 645 14.67 12.73 -40.70
C GLU A 645 13.56 11.81 -40.22
N TRP A 646 12.43 11.75 -40.93
CA TRP A 646 11.36 10.81 -40.62
C TRP A 646 11.67 9.39 -41.10
N ILE A 647 12.62 9.25 -42.04
CA ILE A 647 13.01 7.97 -42.65
C ILE A 647 14.36 7.50 -42.09
N ARG A 648 15.31 8.42 -41.90
CA ARG A 648 16.67 8.13 -41.45
C ARG A 648 16.66 7.37 -40.13
N ASP A 649 17.34 6.21 -40.12
CA ASP A 649 17.52 5.42 -38.90
C ASP A 649 16.21 4.93 -38.25
N ARG A 650 15.12 4.88 -39.03
CA ARG A 650 13.78 4.43 -38.58
C ARG A 650 13.42 3.06 -39.13
N ILE A 651 12.42 2.43 -38.52
CA ILE A 651 11.69 1.30 -39.12
C ILE A 651 10.57 1.88 -39.98
N VAL A 652 10.66 1.64 -41.28
CA VAL A 652 9.65 2.05 -42.25
C VAL A 652 8.75 0.86 -42.56
N ILE A 653 7.45 0.97 -42.30
CA ILE A 653 6.47 -0.07 -42.63
C ILE A 653 5.63 0.43 -43.80
N ILE A 654 5.57 -0.36 -44.88
CA ILE A 654 4.84 -0.03 -46.11
C ILE A 654 3.60 -0.93 -46.17
N GLY A 655 2.42 -0.34 -46.31
CA GLY A 655 1.14 -1.07 -46.33
C GLY A 655 0.01 -0.29 -46.98
N THR A 656 -1.14 -0.92 -47.16
CA THR A 656 -2.31 -0.32 -47.83
C THR A 656 -3.37 0.07 -46.83
N THR A 657 -3.95 1.26 -46.98
CA THR A 657 -5.14 1.72 -46.25
C THR A 657 -6.32 1.96 -47.21
N ALA A 658 -6.11 1.68 -48.51
CA ALA A 658 -7.13 1.72 -49.54
C ALA A 658 -8.30 0.78 -49.22
N SER A 659 -9.51 1.34 -49.19
CA SER A 659 -10.75 0.61 -48.93
C SER A 659 -11.03 -0.49 -49.97
N SER A 660 -10.57 -0.29 -51.20
CA SER A 660 -10.68 -1.26 -52.31
C SER A 660 -9.93 -2.58 -52.09
N PHE A 661 -8.96 -2.61 -51.17
CA PHE A 661 -8.14 -3.80 -50.87
C PHE A 661 -8.54 -4.51 -49.57
N ASN A 662 -9.66 -4.09 -48.97
CA ASN A 662 -10.21 -4.64 -47.74
C ASN A 662 -9.12 -4.83 -46.66
N ASP A 663 -8.36 -3.76 -46.37
CA ASP A 663 -7.50 -3.77 -45.20
C ASP A 663 -8.41 -3.86 -43.99
N HIS A 664 -8.38 -5.02 -43.34
CA HIS A 664 -9.37 -5.42 -42.36
C HIS A 664 -9.33 -4.39 -41.23
N ARG A 665 -10.46 -3.73 -41.02
CA ARG A 665 -10.66 -2.76 -39.95
C ARG A 665 -10.76 -3.54 -38.65
N TRP A 666 -9.66 -3.66 -37.93
CA TRP A 666 -9.54 -4.53 -36.77
C TRP A 666 -10.06 -3.88 -35.50
N PHE A 667 -10.74 -4.69 -34.67
CA PHE A 667 -11.14 -4.28 -33.34
C PHE A 667 -9.98 -4.47 -32.35
N THR A 668 -9.77 -3.44 -31.54
CA THR A 668 -8.79 -3.39 -30.46
C THR A 668 -9.50 -3.10 -29.14
N PRO A 669 -8.82 -3.21 -27.99
CA PRO A 669 -9.38 -2.78 -26.72
C PRO A 669 -9.94 -1.35 -26.75
N TYR A 670 -9.45 -0.45 -27.61
CA TYR A 670 -9.94 0.94 -27.69
C TYR A 670 -11.15 1.13 -28.61
N SER A 671 -11.51 0.14 -29.43
CA SER A 671 -12.48 0.29 -30.51
C SER A 671 -13.85 0.80 -30.07
N TYR A 672 -14.30 0.40 -28.88
CA TYR A 672 -15.62 0.75 -28.35
C TYR A 672 -15.62 2.03 -27.50
N GLN A 673 -14.50 2.75 -27.35
CA GLN A 673 -14.44 3.96 -26.51
C GLN A 673 -15.09 5.20 -27.11
N LYS A 674 -15.11 5.29 -28.44
CA LYS A 674 -15.60 6.46 -29.17
C LYS A 674 -16.71 6.05 -30.15
N GLN A 675 -17.60 7.00 -30.42
CA GLN A 675 -18.62 6.87 -31.45
C GLN A 675 -18.26 7.83 -32.60
N PRO A 676 -18.19 7.37 -33.86
CA PRO A 676 -18.39 5.98 -34.32
C PRO A 676 -17.27 5.04 -33.84
N ILE A 677 -17.58 3.73 -33.78
CA ILE A 677 -16.63 2.67 -33.40
C ILE A 677 -15.33 2.82 -34.20
N GLN A 678 -14.22 2.89 -33.48
CA GLN A 678 -12.90 3.03 -34.09
C GLN A 678 -12.29 1.67 -34.37
N THR A 679 -11.56 1.57 -35.47
CA THR A 679 -10.87 0.36 -35.91
C THR A 679 -9.51 0.79 -36.42
N ILE A 680 -8.52 -0.11 -36.33
CA ILE A 680 -7.19 0.15 -36.85
C ILE A 680 -6.92 -0.69 -38.08
N THR A 681 -6.04 -0.19 -38.92
CA THR A 681 -5.54 -0.84 -40.14
C THR A 681 -4.55 -1.96 -39.82
N GLY A 682 -4.32 -2.88 -40.75
CA GLY A 682 -3.32 -3.95 -40.57
C GLY A 682 -1.92 -3.39 -40.35
N ILE A 683 -1.59 -2.29 -41.05
CA ILE A 683 -0.31 -1.58 -40.91
C ILE A 683 -0.14 -0.93 -39.53
N GLU A 684 -1.18 -0.31 -38.97
CA GLU A 684 -1.14 0.26 -37.62
C GLU A 684 -1.00 -0.83 -36.55
N LEU A 685 -1.72 -1.94 -36.71
CA LEU A 685 -1.59 -3.08 -35.80
C LEU A 685 -0.16 -3.66 -35.83
N GLN A 686 0.41 -3.79 -37.03
CA GLN A 686 1.78 -4.23 -37.21
C GLN A 686 2.78 -3.29 -36.52
N ALA A 687 2.55 -1.98 -36.60
CA ALA A 687 3.35 -0.97 -35.91
C ALA A 687 3.23 -1.08 -34.38
N GLN A 688 2.03 -1.30 -33.84
CA GLN A 688 1.82 -1.54 -32.40
C GLN A 688 2.61 -2.78 -31.93
N MET A 689 2.62 -3.86 -32.72
CA MET A 689 3.37 -5.07 -32.40
C MET A 689 4.89 -4.88 -32.43
N VAL A 690 5.42 -4.09 -33.37
CA VAL A 690 6.85 -3.73 -33.42
C VAL A 690 7.20 -2.83 -32.25
N SER A 691 6.41 -1.78 -32.01
CA SER A 691 6.57 -0.83 -30.91
C SER A 691 6.62 -1.55 -29.57
N GLN A 692 5.72 -2.52 -29.34
CA GLN A 692 5.71 -3.35 -28.15
C GLN A 692 7.07 -4.02 -27.90
N ILE A 693 7.65 -4.68 -28.92
CA ILE A 693 8.93 -5.40 -28.77
C ILE A 693 10.05 -4.40 -28.48
N LEU A 694 10.08 -3.25 -29.16
CA LEU A 694 11.09 -2.22 -28.95
C LEU A 694 11.00 -1.59 -27.55
N SER A 695 9.79 -1.24 -27.08
CA SER A 695 9.62 -0.65 -25.75
C SER A 695 9.94 -1.63 -24.62
N ILE A 696 9.70 -2.93 -24.80
CA ILE A 696 10.13 -3.95 -23.83
C ILE A 696 11.66 -3.97 -23.66
N ILE A 697 12.41 -3.71 -24.74
CA ILE A 697 13.87 -3.86 -24.77
C ILE A 697 14.61 -2.54 -24.53
N LEU A 698 14.10 -1.43 -25.05
CA LEU A 698 14.77 -0.12 -25.03
C LEU A 698 14.22 0.80 -23.93
N GLU A 699 13.01 0.56 -23.43
CA GLU A 699 12.33 1.41 -22.43
C GLU A 699 12.00 0.64 -21.15
N ASP A 700 12.52 -0.58 -20.98
CA ASP A 700 12.25 -1.48 -19.85
C ASP A 700 10.76 -1.66 -19.52
N GLN A 701 9.88 -1.59 -20.54
CA GLN A 701 8.44 -1.76 -20.34
C GLN A 701 8.13 -3.20 -19.89
N PRO A 702 7.35 -3.38 -18.81
CA PRO A 702 7.04 -4.72 -18.32
C PRO A 702 6.18 -5.49 -19.32
N LEU A 703 6.54 -6.75 -19.54
CA LEU A 703 5.65 -7.73 -20.16
C LEU A 703 4.39 -7.88 -19.29
N ILE A 704 3.23 -8.03 -19.92
CA ILE A 704 2.03 -8.40 -19.18
C ILE A 704 2.24 -9.79 -18.57
N TRP A 705 2.16 -9.86 -17.24
CA TRP A 705 2.32 -11.06 -16.45
C TRP A 705 1.05 -11.34 -15.65
N TRP A 706 0.92 -12.57 -15.18
CA TRP A 706 -0.22 -13.10 -14.43
C TRP A 706 0.30 -14.11 -13.41
N PHE A 707 -0.48 -14.37 -12.36
CA PHE A 707 -0.15 -15.39 -11.38
C PHE A 707 -0.28 -16.80 -11.97
N PRO A 708 0.44 -17.80 -11.43
CA PRO A 708 0.11 -19.19 -11.71
C PRO A 708 -1.30 -19.50 -11.17
N ASP A 709 -1.95 -20.52 -11.72
CA ASP A 709 -3.34 -20.88 -11.42
C ASP A 709 -3.64 -20.96 -9.92
N TRP A 710 -2.74 -21.56 -9.13
CA TRP A 710 -2.89 -21.65 -7.67
C TRP A 710 -2.85 -20.28 -6.98
N GLY A 711 -2.05 -19.34 -7.49
CA GLY A 711 -1.96 -17.98 -6.97
C GLY A 711 -3.22 -17.18 -7.28
N GLU A 712 -3.81 -17.37 -8.46
CA GLU A 712 -5.10 -16.80 -8.82
C GLU A 712 -6.23 -17.37 -7.94
N SER A 713 -6.23 -18.68 -7.68
CA SER A 713 -7.18 -19.31 -6.76
C SER A 713 -7.06 -18.76 -5.33
N LEU A 714 -5.82 -18.57 -4.83
CA LEU A 714 -5.60 -17.96 -3.51
C LEU A 714 -6.06 -16.51 -3.46
N TRP A 715 -5.84 -15.74 -4.52
CA TRP A 715 -6.32 -14.36 -4.64
C TRP A 715 -7.84 -14.28 -4.56
N ILE A 716 -8.56 -15.11 -5.35
CA ILE A 716 -10.02 -15.17 -5.33
C ILE A 716 -10.53 -15.59 -3.94
N LEU A 717 -9.89 -16.59 -3.33
CA LEU A 717 -10.25 -17.09 -2.01
C LEU A 717 -10.02 -16.04 -0.92
N SER A 718 -8.91 -15.29 -0.94
CA SER A 718 -8.63 -14.26 0.06
C SER A 718 -9.68 -13.16 0.05
N TRP A 719 -10.11 -12.72 -1.13
CA TRP A 719 -11.17 -11.72 -1.28
C TRP A 719 -12.53 -12.28 -0.84
N SER A 720 -12.83 -13.55 -1.12
CA SER A 720 -14.05 -14.22 -0.66
C SER A 720 -14.12 -14.34 0.87
N ILE A 721 -13.02 -14.77 1.50
CA ILE A 721 -12.93 -14.88 2.97
C ILE A 721 -13.04 -13.50 3.61
N GLY A 722 -12.28 -12.52 3.12
CA GLY A 722 -12.31 -11.15 3.63
C GLY A 722 -13.72 -10.56 3.58
N ALA A 723 -14.36 -10.64 2.41
CA ALA A 723 -15.72 -10.16 2.23
C ALA A 723 -16.76 -10.92 3.07
N GLY A 724 -16.66 -12.25 3.16
CA GLY A 724 -17.54 -13.09 3.98
C GLY A 724 -17.42 -12.77 5.48
N LEU A 725 -16.21 -12.52 5.98
CA LEU A 725 -15.97 -12.12 7.37
C LEU A 725 -16.51 -10.72 7.67
N ILE A 726 -16.34 -9.77 6.74
CA ILE A 726 -16.91 -8.42 6.84
C ILE A 726 -18.45 -8.50 6.86
N ALA A 727 -19.05 -9.20 5.89
CA ALA A 727 -20.50 -9.43 5.80
C ALA A 727 -21.07 -10.15 7.03
N TRP A 728 -20.31 -11.07 7.64
CA TRP A 728 -20.71 -11.78 8.86
C TRP A 728 -20.81 -10.84 10.07
N ARG A 729 -20.04 -9.76 10.12
CA ARG A 729 -20.11 -8.78 11.20
C ARG A 729 -21.19 -7.71 10.99
N VAL A 730 -21.63 -7.49 9.76
CA VAL A 730 -22.62 -6.45 9.43
C VAL A 730 -24.06 -6.96 9.61
N ARG A 731 -24.93 -6.16 10.25
CA ARG A 731 -26.35 -6.50 10.48
C ARG A 731 -27.35 -5.61 9.73
N SER A 732 -26.95 -4.41 9.33
CA SER A 732 -27.81 -3.48 8.57
C SER A 732 -27.67 -3.72 7.07
N PRO A 733 -28.77 -3.77 6.28
CA PRO A 733 -28.72 -3.90 4.82
C PRO A 733 -27.96 -2.76 4.13
N GLN A 734 -28.08 -1.53 4.62
CA GLN A 734 -27.36 -0.38 4.05
C GLN A 734 -25.85 -0.48 4.32
N ALA A 735 -25.47 -0.85 5.55
CA ALA A 735 -24.07 -1.08 5.90
C ALA A 735 -23.49 -2.26 5.10
N PHE A 736 -24.30 -3.26 4.76
CA PHE A 736 -23.89 -4.40 3.94
C PHE A 736 -23.59 -3.98 2.50
N LEU A 737 -24.44 -3.14 1.90
CA LEU A 737 -24.21 -2.56 0.57
C LEU A 737 -22.95 -1.68 0.57
N LEU A 738 -22.79 -0.81 1.58
CA LEU A 738 -21.64 0.08 1.69
C LEU A 738 -20.34 -0.71 1.81
N THR A 739 -20.27 -1.67 2.74
CA THR A 739 -19.06 -2.48 2.96
C THR A 739 -18.70 -3.35 1.77
N THR A 740 -19.70 -3.93 1.08
CA THR A 740 -19.47 -4.66 -0.17
C THR A 740 -18.93 -3.74 -1.26
N GLY A 741 -19.53 -2.54 -1.42
CA GLY A 741 -19.08 -1.53 -2.36
C GLY A 741 -17.65 -1.07 -2.11
N THR A 742 -17.31 -0.75 -0.86
CA THR A 742 -15.93 -0.39 -0.47
C THR A 742 -14.94 -1.52 -0.77
N THR A 743 -15.30 -2.77 -0.47
CA THR A 743 -14.42 -3.93 -0.75
C THR A 743 -14.16 -4.09 -2.26
N LEU A 744 -15.17 -3.88 -3.10
CA LEU A 744 -15.02 -3.89 -4.56
C LEU A 744 -14.13 -2.75 -5.07
N ILE A 745 -14.22 -1.55 -4.48
CA ILE A 745 -13.35 -0.40 -4.82
C ILE A 745 -11.89 -0.71 -4.46
N VAL A 746 -11.64 -1.30 -3.28
CA VAL A 746 -10.28 -1.70 -2.88
C VAL A 746 -9.73 -2.77 -3.81
N LEU A 747 -10.51 -3.82 -4.12
CA LEU A 747 -10.11 -4.85 -5.10
C LEU A 747 -9.74 -4.22 -6.44
N TYR A 748 -10.59 -3.33 -6.96
CA TYR A 748 -10.33 -2.63 -8.21
C TYR A 748 -9.04 -1.81 -8.16
N GLY A 749 -8.82 -1.04 -7.09
CA GLY A 749 -7.61 -0.25 -6.89
C GLY A 749 -6.34 -1.12 -6.83
N CYS A 750 -6.39 -2.26 -6.15
CA CYS A 750 -5.29 -3.22 -6.10
C CYS A 750 -4.99 -3.82 -7.48
N CYS A 751 -6.01 -4.28 -8.21
CA CYS A 751 -5.85 -4.82 -9.55
C CYS A 751 -5.30 -3.76 -10.52
N TRP A 752 -5.77 -2.52 -10.44
CA TRP A 752 -5.28 -1.41 -11.25
C TRP A 752 -3.81 -1.08 -10.96
N GLY A 753 -3.44 -0.97 -9.68
CA GLY A 753 -2.06 -0.69 -9.28
C GLY A 753 -1.07 -1.78 -9.73
N LEU A 754 -1.48 -3.05 -9.70
CA LEU A 754 -0.68 -4.15 -10.24
C LEU A 754 -0.58 -4.09 -11.77
N PHE A 755 -1.66 -3.74 -12.46
CA PHE A 755 -1.69 -3.65 -13.91
C PHE A 755 -0.74 -2.57 -14.48
N LEU A 756 -0.58 -1.44 -13.77
CA LEU A 756 0.42 -0.42 -14.11
C LEU A 756 1.86 -0.95 -14.10
N ARG A 757 2.12 -2.08 -13.44
CA ARG A 757 3.41 -2.80 -13.44
C ARG A 757 3.39 -4.05 -14.32
N GLY A 758 2.42 -4.16 -15.24
CA GLY A 758 2.19 -5.31 -16.12
C GLY A 758 1.41 -6.47 -15.49
N GLY A 759 0.94 -6.36 -14.24
CA GLY A 759 0.24 -7.44 -13.55
C GLY A 759 -1.24 -7.54 -13.90
N TRP A 760 -1.62 -8.51 -14.74
CA TRP A 760 -3.00 -8.87 -15.04
C TRP A 760 -3.49 -9.97 -14.09
N ILE A 761 -4.26 -9.57 -13.07
CA ILE A 761 -4.77 -10.42 -11.98
C ILE A 761 -6.31 -10.47 -12.02
N PRO A 762 -6.96 -11.58 -11.62
CA PRO A 762 -8.41 -11.78 -11.75
C PRO A 762 -9.26 -10.79 -10.94
N LEU A 763 -9.73 -9.73 -11.60
CA LEU A 763 -10.68 -8.76 -11.06
C LEU A 763 -12.10 -9.34 -10.98
N ILE A 764 -12.64 -9.81 -12.11
CA ILE A 764 -14.05 -10.24 -12.21
C ILE A 764 -14.37 -11.45 -11.33
N PRO A 765 -13.57 -12.54 -11.31
CA PRO A 765 -13.84 -13.68 -10.45
C PRO A 765 -13.78 -13.30 -8.96
N SER A 766 -12.86 -12.40 -8.59
CA SER A 766 -12.74 -11.91 -7.21
C SER A 766 -13.93 -11.03 -6.82
N ALA A 767 -14.41 -10.18 -7.72
CA ALA A 767 -15.61 -9.37 -7.51
C ALA A 767 -16.86 -10.24 -7.33
N LEU A 768 -17.02 -11.27 -8.16
CA LEU A 768 -18.09 -12.26 -8.00
C LEU A 768 -17.95 -13.05 -6.70
N ALA A 769 -16.72 -13.35 -6.27
CA ALA A 769 -16.48 -14.06 -5.01
C ALA A 769 -16.83 -13.21 -3.79
N ILE A 770 -16.56 -11.90 -3.86
CA ILE A 770 -16.99 -10.92 -2.85
C ILE A 770 -18.52 -10.88 -2.78
N VAL A 771 -19.19 -10.62 -3.91
CA VAL A 771 -20.66 -10.50 -3.98
C VAL A 771 -21.35 -11.80 -3.58
N GLY A 772 -20.85 -12.94 -4.04
CA GLY A 772 -21.36 -14.26 -3.69
C GLY A 772 -21.22 -14.53 -2.19
N ALA A 773 -20.02 -14.32 -1.63
CA ALA A 773 -19.75 -14.59 -0.21
C ALA A 773 -20.57 -13.69 0.71
N THR A 774 -20.67 -12.40 0.37
CA THR A 774 -21.48 -11.47 1.15
C THR A 774 -22.96 -11.87 1.07
N SER A 775 -23.48 -12.15 -0.12
CA SER A 775 -24.90 -12.52 -0.32
C SER A 775 -25.26 -13.81 0.39
N GLY A 776 -24.40 -14.83 0.34
CA GLY A 776 -24.60 -16.10 1.05
C GLY A 776 -24.70 -15.91 2.55
N VAL A 777 -23.84 -15.06 3.13
CA VAL A 777 -23.87 -14.72 4.56
C VAL A 777 -25.11 -13.89 4.92
N TYR A 778 -25.56 -13.00 4.04
CA TYR A 778 -26.78 -12.20 4.25
C TYR A 778 -28.03 -13.09 4.27
N LEU A 779 -28.19 -13.99 3.30
CA LEU A 779 -29.34 -14.91 3.23
C LEU A 779 -29.40 -15.87 4.43
N GLN A 780 -28.24 -16.38 4.88
CA GLN A 780 -28.17 -17.21 6.09
C GLN A 780 -28.65 -16.49 7.36
N LYS A 781 -28.55 -15.15 7.39
CA LYS A 781 -29.02 -14.33 8.51
C LYS A 781 -30.50 -13.99 8.40
N THR A 782 -31.01 -13.70 7.21
CA THR A 782 -32.42 -13.31 7.01
C THR A 782 -33.40 -14.47 7.06
N PHE A 783 -33.01 -15.68 6.62
CA PHE A 783 -33.87 -16.87 6.68
C PHE A 783 -33.91 -17.58 8.05
N LYS A 784 -33.19 -17.08 9.06
CA LYS A 784 -33.31 -17.55 10.46
C LYS A 784 -34.22 -16.60 11.26
N THR A 785 -35.54 -16.76 11.16
CA THR A 785 -36.60 -16.68 12.21
C THR A 785 -38.00 -16.60 11.58
N PRO A 786 -39.10 -17.09 12.21
CA PRO A 786 -39.25 -17.45 13.63
C PRO A 786 -39.71 -18.89 13.89
N GLU A 787 -39.14 -19.56 14.89
CA GLU A 787 -39.91 -20.55 15.65
C GLU A 787 -40.78 -19.75 16.64
N SER A 788 -42.09 -19.96 16.50
CA SER A 788 -43.22 -19.35 17.21
C SER A 788 -43.32 -19.83 18.67
N PRO A 789 -44.13 -19.16 19.52
CA PRO A 789 -43.85 -18.74 20.89
C PRO A 789 -43.59 -19.84 21.93
#